data_AF-A0AAV9HK24-F1
#
_entry.id   AF-A0AAV9HK24-F1
#
_cell.length_a   1.000
_cell.length_b   1.000
_cell.length_c   1.000
_cell.angle_alpha   90.00
_cell.angle_beta   90.00
_cell.angle_gamma   90.00
#
_symmetry.space_group_name_H-M   'P 1'
#
loop_
_entity.id
_entity.type
_entity.pdbx_description
1 polymer ?
#
loop_
_entity_poly.entity_id
_entity_poly.type
_entity_poly.pdbx_seq_one_letter_code
_entity_poly.pdbx_strand_id
1 'polypeptide(L)'
;MVKLLLQRLAVAAALFQGITAAPTTDGEDADFTTLDTTTGLFNFADAKALEITTEGGKQYGCKCQPGQACWPGSTSWNKLNQTVSGNLLMHIPPAASCHNTFQGPLGTFNTYDAAKCADVAANWENEQWTVDKPGAALWTYFTNETCRYTGNPSDPCTLGYYGVYVIMAKTRDHIKAGIDFARQNNIRLVIRNTGHDFIGRSTGAGSLIINTHSFQEITWINSYAGPGSYSGPAVKIAAGVQGKALLAAGHAQNPPKAVVTGECPTVGVAGGYVQGGGHGPWTTLKGMAADNVLGFEVVTASGKFTSANAVQNPDLFWALKGGGPSTYAVVLSVTVKSFNDLPAAGATFYLNDTHVGYDNDKIWNGTRIFHKYANHFVDNGLYVYFEIFPFTLRVRPFVAIGKTAVQLQAIVQPMITELNAAGIPFDFAAKDFPTFYDLYVDLFEPEAAAGSALTGGWLFNHEDVASNNDGIIEAMKVVSAPAPGAFGFMIGHLFNPGYGKPVADSATHPAWRNATNFLIAAVSVPIGASKSEKASLQNLLTNVVDEALRDASVSGATYVNEADPYQPNWQSHFWGSNYNTLKTTRNKWDPRGIFYARDATNASSNVDDDGTSKQNKPTRGSSWWRRFPVPHVETRILLAGFLISLSFSYTQTPILYVFHQMACDVFYSHNPPWTGPPELRCARDEISSAMATQFSLLGMSTTFCGTINLFVSGWTAKRFGPKRALLVQTFVPAVRVATQVLGVVAGGRAGMLIIQCTQIITVIGGPMGYILIINILAGELVAPARRTSVFGMLQGCFMVGQGLGYLCGGMIGDIWGIRRPFEVAFCSFLLATLYASVAVPYIDPATLTDGKKNSGKGFSQLFTPLRVLLPQRVLLKNGTVKKHYGVLFLCSGVFLGVLATGYAPLLIQLYAAAKFNFNQADNGFLTSGFAFMRGAFLIFAFPQIISKGRKWHMAGHPEEQQRRLSTTSAPEAPPSPHLATNPEELEAPIGSLAEEEPVSSDPAKEDEGTGFDLLFLRNSLLVDGIFTMGTAFATEWWHIYVAAFLLPLASGTAPAAKGVMTEMCSPSQRVDAMNALTLVENIARLSTQGLFGFVFSALAGVGKAHLTFFANAAIALVAFAVLLLSRFPPEGSQVLEDEADINDCEQQ
;
A
#
# COMPACT_ATOMS: atom_id res chain seq x y z
N MET A 1 26.81 40.29 -6.44
CA MET A 1 27.17 39.04 -5.75
C MET A 1 26.84 37.79 -6.57
N VAL A 2 25.59 37.58 -7.01
CA VAL A 2 25.18 36.40 -7.82
C VAL A 2 25.93 36.28 -9.16
N LYS A 3 26.23 37.40 -9.83
CA LYS A 3 26.99 37.43 -11.10
C LYS A 3 28.46 36.99 -10.95
N LEU A 4 29.07 37.25 -9.78
CA LEU A 4 30.44 36.84 -9.46
C LEU A 4 30.53 35.33 -9.13
N LEU A 5 29.44 34.77 -8.57
CA LEU A 5 29.31 33.35 -8.26
C LEU A 5 29.19 32.50 -9.54
N LEU A 6 28.45 32.99 -10.53
CA LEU A 6 28.29 32.33 -11.83
C LEU A 6 29.60 32.33 -12.65
N GLN A 7 30.40 33.40 -12.56
CA GLN A 7 31.71 33.46 -13.22
C GLN A 7 32.74 32.49 -12.64
N ARG A 8 32.69 32.16 -11.34
CA ARG A 8 33.62 31.18 -10.75
C ARG A 8 33.21 29.73 -10.98
N LEU A 9 31.91 29.44 -11.16
CA LEU A 9 31.42 28.10 -11.52
C LEU A 9 31.76 27.71 -12.98
N ALA A 10 31.87 28.68 -13.88
CA ALA A 10 32.30 28.43 -15.27
C ALA A 10 33.76 27.94 -15.38
N VAL A 11 34.62 28.28 -14.42
CA VAL A 11 36.03 27.85 -14.37
C VAL A 11 36.17 26.39 -13.92
N ALA A 12 35.23 25.86 -13.12
CA ALA A 12 35.24 24.46 -12.70
C ALA A 12 34.79 23.50 -13.82
N ALA A 13 33.97 23.97 -14.77
CA ALA A 13 33.51 23.18 -15.91
C ALA A 13 34.60 22.93 -16.97
N ALA A 14 35.67 23.75 -16.99
CA ALA A 14 36.78 23.63 -17.94
C ALA A 14 37.80 22.53 -17.59
N LEU A 15 37.71 21.91 -16.40
CA LEU A 15 38.63 20.86 -15.94
C LEU A 15 38.19 19.43 -16.32
N PHE A 16 37.04 19.25 -16.98
CA PHE A 16 36.46 17.93 -17.29
C PHE A 16 36.67 17.45 -18.75
N GLN A 17 37.47 18.16 -19.56
CA GLN A 17 37.64 17.87 -21.01
C GLN A 17 38.95 17.18 -21.41
N GLY A 18 39.75 16.64 -20.48
CA GLY A 18 40.95 15.88 -20.85
C GLY A 18 41.01 14.57 -20.09
N ILE A 19 40.64 13.46 -20.75
CA ILE A 19 41.22 12.10 -20.66
C ILE A 19 40.49 11.24 -21.71
N THR A 20 41.06 11.14 -22.91
CA THR A 20 40.84 10.07 -23.89
C THR A 20 42.19 9.75 -24.55
N ALA A 21 42.39 8.46 -24.90
CA ALA A 21 43.56 7.80 -25.54
C ALA A 21 44.75 7.45 -24.60
N ALA A 22 45.46 6.30 -24.65
CA ALA A 22 45.55 5.02 -25.41
C ALA A 22 46.54 4.09 -24.59
N PRO A 23 47.15 2.95 -25.04
CA PRO A 23 47.06 2.17 -26.28
C PRO A 23 47.01 0.61 -26.13
N THR A 24 46.92 -0.07 -27.28
CA THR A 24 46.99 -1.51 -27.56
C THR A 24 48.42 -2.05 -27.76
N THR A 25 48.69 -3.32 -27.40
CA THR A 25 49.74 -4.18 -28.00
C THR A 25 49.35 -5.67 -27.91
N ASP A 26 49.58 -6.39 -29.02
CA ASP A 26 49.32 -7.81 -29.30
C ASP A 26 50.36 -8.79 -28.68
N GLY A 27 50.02 -10.09 -28.60
CA GLY A 27 51.01 -11.19 -28.56
C GLY A 27 50.63 -12.49 -27.82
N GLU A 28 49.96 -13.40 -28.53
CA GLU A 28 49.99 -14.89 -28.56
C GLU A 28 50.24 -15.83 -27.33
N ASP A 29 49.35 -16.85 -27.30
CA ASP A 29 49.52 -18.29 -27.04
C ASP A 29 49.43 -18.98 -25.64
N ALA A 30 48.54 -19.99 -25.65
CA ALA A 30 48.56 -21.31 -24.99
C ALA A 30 47.89 -21.56 -23.62
N ASP A 31 46.69 -22.16 -23.72
CA ASP A 31 46.28 -23.47 -23.15
C ASP A 31 45.23 -23.55 -22.02
N PHE A 32 44.36 -24.55 -22.21
CA PHE A 32 43.13 -24.94 -21.54
C PHE A 32 43.29 -25.28 -20.03
N THR A 33 42.33 -24.88 -19.19
CA THR A 33 41.39 -25.81 -18.47
C THR A 33 40.49 -25.08 -17.46
N THR A 34 39.18 -25.10 -17.76
CA THR A 34 38.02 -25.24 -16.86
C THR A 34 38.02 -24.60 -15.46
N LEU A 35 37.24 -23.52 -15.30
CA LEU A 35 36.19 -23.39 -14.26
C LEU A 35 35.34 -22.14 -14.52
N ASP A 36 34.32 -22.29 -15.36
CA ASP A 36 33.29 -21.28 -15.56
C ASP A 36 32.19 -21.48 -14.51
N THR A 37 32.23 -20.65 -13.46
CA THR A 37 31.12 -20.47 -12.52
C THR A 37 30.86 -18.99 -12.30
N THR A 38 30.39 -18.28 -13.33
CA THR A 38 29.62 -17.04 -13.13
C THR A 38 28.64 -16.76 -14.27
N THR A 39 27.37 -16.59 -13.91
CA THR A 39 26.32 -15.84 -14.65
C THR A 39 25.66 -16.48 -15.87
N GLY A 40 25.00 -17.63 -15.66
CA GLY A 40 23.91 -18.12 -16.51
C GLY A 40 22.53 -17.91 -15.88
N LEU A 41 22.03 -16.68 -15.80
CA LEU A 41 20.63 -16.41 -15.45
C LEU A 41 19.97 -15.50 -16.51
N PHE A 42 19.33 -16.18 -17.46
CA PHE A 42 18.35 -15.70 -18.44
C PHE A 42 18.80 -14.63 -19.44
N ASN A 43 19.43 -15.07 -20.53
CA ASN A 43 19.62 -14.26 -21.72
C ASN A 43 18.28 -14.12 -22.48
N PHE A 44 17.61 -12.97 -22.36
CA PHE A 44 16.28 -12.69 -22.95
C PHE A 44 16.38 -11.74 -24.18
N ALA A 45 17.06 -12.13 -25.25
CA ALA A 45 17.42 -11.23 -26.36
C ALA A 45 16.31 -10.92 -27.40
N ASP A 46 15.17 -11.63 -27.46
CA ASP A 46 14.33 -11.66 -28.68
C ASP A 46 12.89 -11.06 -28.61
N ALA A 47 12.58 -10.08 -27.76
CA ALA A 47 11.23 -9.47 -27.77
C ALA A 47 11.20 -8.16 -28.57
N LYS A 48 10.26 -8.03 -29.52
CA LYS A 48 9.92 -6.73 -30.14
C LYS A 48 9.51 -5.73 -29.06
N ALA A 49 9.96 -4.48 -29.23
CA ALA A 49 9.61 -3.38 -28.33
C ALA A 49 8.09 -3.14 -28.30
N LEU A 50 7.59 -2.62 -27.17
CA LEU A 50 6.20 -2.18 -27.04
C LEU A 50 5.92 -1.07 -28.06
N GLU A 51 4.75 -1.10 -28.69
CA GLU A 51 4.30 0.00 -29.55
C GLU A 51 4.03 1.24 -28.69
N ILE A 52 4.51 2.40 -29.13
CA ILE A 52 4.37 3.64 -28.38
C ILE A 52 3.19 4.43 -28.94
N THR A 53 2.03 4.34 -28.29
CA THR A 53 0.88 5.20 -28.61
C THR A 53 0.95 6.48 -27.79
N THR A 54 0.46 7.59 -28.37
CA THR A 54 0.34 8.87 -27.67
C THR A 54 -1.12 9.25 -27.52
N GLU A 55 -1.64 9.27 -26.30
CA GLU A 55 -3.00 9.74 -25.99
C GLU A 55 -2.93 10.81 -24.90
N GLY A 56 -3.66 11.92 -25.06
CA GLY A 56 -3.69 13.01 -24.08
C GLY A 56 -2.30 13.56 -23.71
N GLY A 57 -1.33 13.56 -24.64
CA GLY A 57 0.05 13.99 -24.39
C GLY A 57 0.91 13.00 -23.57
N LYS A 58 0.36 11.83 -23.19
CA LYS A 58 1.10 10.72 -22.59
C LYS A 58 1.57 9.73 -23.64
N GLN A 59 2.56 8.90 -23.30
CA GLN A 59 2.92 7.72 -24.11
C GLN A 59 2.74 6.37 -23.42
N TYR A 60 2.17 5.38 -24.08
CA TYR A 60 2.02 4.02 -23.55
C TYR A 60 2.77 3.01 -24.35
N GLY A 61 3.34 2.03 -23.68
CA GLY A 61 3.74 0.80 -24.33
C GLY A 61 2.51 -0.10 -24.45
N CYS A 62 1.99 -0.25 -25.66
CA CYS A 62 0.81 -1.06 -25.96
C CYS A 62 1.20 -2.42 -26.54
N LYS A 63 0.30 -3.40 -26.34
CA LYS A 63 0.30 -4.63 -27.14
C LYS A 63 -0.08 -4.28 -28.57
N CYS A 64 0.50 -4.99 -29.52
CA CYS A 64 0.19 -4.84 -30.92
C CYS A 64 -1.26 -5.27 -31.21
N GLN A 65 -1.98 -4.42 -31.94
CA GLN A 65 -3.39 -4.60 -32.31
C GLN A 65 -3.56 -4.82 -33.82
N PRO A 66 -4.63 -5.49 -34.27
CA PRO A 66 -4.96 -5.57 -35.68
C PRO A 66 -5.02 -4.20 -36.35
N GLY A 67 -4.52 -4.10 -37.58
CA GLY A 67 -4.43 -2.84 -38.34
C GLY A 67 -3.20 -1.98 -38.03
N GLN A 68 -2.44 -2.28 -36.97
CA GLN A 68 -1.16 -1.60 -36.70
C GLN A 68 0.00 -2.19 -37.51
N ALA A 69 1.02 -1.38 -37.80
CA ALA A 69 2.20 -1.81 -38.56
C ALA A 69 2.99 -2.96 -37.91
N CYS A 70 2.91 -3.09 -36.58
CA CYS A 70 3.53 -4.19 -35.84
C CYS A 70 2.81 -5.54 -36.02
N TRP A 71 1.55 -5.53 -36.49
CA TRP A 71 0.70 -6.72 -36.49
C TRP A 71 1.27 -7.75 -37.46
N PRO A 72 1.44 -9.03 -37.06
CA PRO A 72 2.07 -10.00 -37.94
C PRO A 72 1.28 -10.17 -39.23
N GLY A 73 2.01 -10.16 -40.35
CA GLY A 73 1.42 -10.46 -41.66
C GLY A 73 1.01 -11.93 -41.78
N SER A 74 0.27 -12.25 -42.85
CA SER A 74 -0.25 -13.60 -43.12
C SER A 74 0.83 -14.69 -43.08
N THR A 75 2.05 -14.42 -43.57
CA THR A 75 3.18 -15.37 -43.52
C THR A 75 3.53 -15.79 -42.10
N SER A 76 3.54 -14.86 -41.14
CA SER A 76 3.86 -15.16 -39.73
C SER A 76 2.75 -15.99 -39.08
N TRP A 77 1.48 -15.66 -39.34
CA TRP A 77 0.33 -16.43 -38.85
C TRP A 77 0.29 -17.83 -39.47
N ASN A 78 0.60 -17.97 -40.75
CA ASN A 78 0.70 -19.27 -41.43
C ASN A 78 1.84 -20.13 -40.85
N LYS A 79 2.99 -19.52 -40.53
CA LYS A 79 4.09 -20.21 -39.85
C LYS A 79 3.67 -20.70 -38.46
N LEU A 80 2.96 -19.86 -37.68
CA LEU A 80 2.39 -20.30 -36.41
C LEU A 80 1.42 -21.48 -36.63
N ASN A 81 0.52 -21.38 -37.61
CA ASN A 81 -0.44 -22.44 -37.91
C ASN A 81 0.24 -23.77 -38.25
N GLN A 82 1.30 -23.75 -39.06
CA GLN A 82 2.13 -24.93 -39.32
C GLN A 82 2.79 -25.47 -38.05
N THR A 83 3.31 -24.57 -37.20
CA THR A 83 3.95 -24.95 -35.93
C THR A 83 2.97 -25.60 -34.96
N VAL A 84 1.70 -25.18 -34.97
CA VAL A 84 0.62 -25.79 -34.16
C VAL A 84 -0.17 -26.85 -34.92
N SER A 85 0.42 -27.44 -35.97
CA SER A 85 -0.15 -28.55 -36.73
C SER A 85 -1.57 -28.27 -37.27
N GLY A 86 -1.83 -27.06 -37.76
CA GLY A 86 -3.13 -26.67 -38.31
C GLY A 86 -4.19 -26.28 -37.28
N ASN A 87 -3.85 -26.23 -35.98
CA ASN A 87 -4.82 -25.95 -34.91
C ASN A 87 -4.95 -24.45 -34.56
N LEU A 88 -4.50 -23.54 -35.44
CA LEU A 88 -4.76 -22.11 -35.33
C LEU A 88 -6.03 -21.76 -36.11
N LEU A 89 -7.02 -21.18 -35.44
CA LEU A 89 -8.30 -20.78 -36.01
C LEU A 89 -8.45 -19.27 -35.97
N MET A 90 -9.02 -18.67 -37.02
CA MET A 90 -9.59 -17.33 -36.90
C MET A 90 -10.82 -17.42 -35.99
N HIS A 91 -10.92 -16.51 -35.03
CA HIS A 91 -12.04 -16.54 -34.11
C HIS A 91 -13.28 -15.94 -34.78
N ILE A 92 -14.25 -16.81 -35.06
CA ILE A 92 -15.58 -16.42 -35.53
C ILE A 92 -16.55 -16.86 -34.43
N PRO A 93 -17.28 -15.93 -33.77
CA PRO A 93 -18.25 -16.28 -32.74
C PRO A 93 -19.28 -17.28 -33.27
N PRO A 94 -19.73 -18.28 -32.48
CA PRO A 94 -20.69 -19.28 -32.94
C PRO A 94 -21.96 -18.68 -33.54
N ALA A 95 -22.47 -17.60 -32.94
CA ALA A 95 -23.66 -16.91 -33.42
C ALA A 95 -23.50 -16.28 -34.81
N ALA A 96 -22.29 -16.05 -35.31
CA ALA A 96 -22.05 -15.47 -36.63
C ALA A 96 -22.73 -16.25 -37.76
N SER A 97 -23.00 -17.56 -37.57
CA SER A 97 -23.76 -18.36 -38.54
C SER A 97 -25.23 -17.95 -38.68
N CYS A 98 -25.77 -17.19 -37.73
CA CYS A 98 -27.10 -16.61 -37.79
C CYS A 98 -27.15 -15.24 -38.46
N HIS A 99 -26.00 -14.69 -38.89
CA HIS A 99 -25.91 -13.37 -39.54
C HIS A 99 -25.43 -13.51 -40.98
N ASN A 100 -25.94 -12.68 -41.88
CA ASN A 100 -25.53 -12.59 -43.28
C ASN A 100 -24.01 -12.37 -43.39
N THR A 101 -23.49 -11.46 -42.57
CA THR A 101 -22.07 -11.11 -42.56
C THR A 101 -21.53 -11.00 -41.14
N PHE A 102 -20.31 -11.49 -40.94
CA PHE A 102 -19.47 -11.22 -39.78
C PHE A 102 -18.41 -10.18 -40.14
N GLN A 103 -18.34 -9.12 -39.36
CA GLN A 103 -17.33 -8.07 -39.49
C GLN A 103 -16.23 -8.27 -38.45
N GLY A 104 -15.08 -8.78 -38.90
CA GLY A 104 -13.91 -9.00 -38.06
C GLY A 104 -12.75 -8.05 -38.40
N PRO A 105 -11.72 -7.99 -37.55
CA PRO A 105 -10.53 -7.16 -37.78
C PRO A 105 -9.70 -7.58 -38.99
N LEU A 106 -9.98 -8.75 -39.58
CA LEU A 106 -9.31 -9.30 -40.76
C LEU A 106 -10.16 -9.19 -42.03
N GLY A 107 -11.33 -8.56 -41.95
CA GLY A 107 -12.25 -8.36 -43.07
C GLY A 107 -13.69 -8.75 -42.74
N THR A 108 -14.55 -8.59 -43.74
CA THR A 108 -15.96 -8.99 -43.68
C THR A 108 -16.13 -10.34 -44.38
N PHE A 109 -16.83 -11.27 -43.72
CA PHE A 109 -17.04 -12.63 -44.20
C PHE A 109 -18.54 -12.91 -44.29
N ASN A 110 -18.97 -13.61 -45.34
CA ASN A 110 -20.32 -14.16 -45.40
C ASN A 110 -20.38 -15.41 -44.51
N THR A 111 -21.17 -15.36 -43.44
CA THR A 111 -21.16 -16.40 -42.40
C THR A 111 -22.47 -17.15 -42.26
N TYR A 112 -23.56 -16.64 -42.86
CA TYR A 112 -24.88 -17.25 -42.72
C TYR A 112 -24.87 -18.72 -43.14
N ASP A 113 -25.33 -19.57 -42.24
CA ASP A 113 -25.43 -21.02 -42.40
C ASP A 113 -26.64 -21.49 -41.60
N ALA A 114 -27.72 -21.84 -42.29
CA ALA A 114 -28.99 -22.18 -41.66
C ALA A 114 -28.89 -23.37 -40.69
N ALA A 115 -28.06 -24.37 -41.01
CA ALA A 115 -27.90 -25.55 -40.16
C ALA A 115 -27.13 -25.21 -38.88
N LYS A 116 -26.05 -24.44 -38.99
CA LYS A 116 -25.30 -23.97 -37.81
C LYS A 116 -26.11 -22.97 -36.98
N CYS A 117 -26.91 -22.12 -37.62
CA CYS A 117 -27.78 -21.21 -36.88
C CYS A 117 -28.84 -21.97 -36.08
N ALA A 118 -29.40 -23.06 -36.63
CA ALA A 118 -30.31 -23.93 -35.88
C ALA A 118 -29.63 -24.59 -34.67
N ASP A 119 -28.37 -25.03 -34.81
CA ASP A 119 -27.58 -25.56 -33.68
C ASP A 119 -27.35 -24.50 -32.59
N VAL A 120 -27.00 -23.27 -33.00
CA VAL A 120 -26.85 -22.12 -32.09
C VAL A 120 -28.17 -21.84 -31.38
N ALA A 121 -29.28 -21.77 -32.11
CA ALA A 121 -30.61 -21.50 -31.54
C ALA A 121 -31.01 -22.52 -30.48
N ALA A 122 -30.73 -23.81 -30.73
CA ALA A 122 -31.09 -24.89 -29.82
C ALA A 122 -30.21 -24.97 -28.57
N ASN A 123 -28.99 -24.44 -28.62
CA ASN A 123 -27.99 -24.64 -27.57
C ASN A 123 -27.40 -23.34 -27.00
N TRP A 124 -27.97 -22.17 -27.34
CA TRP A 124 -27.43 -20.87 -26.95
C TRP A 124 -27.23 -20.73 -25.43
N GLU A 125 -28.17 -21.26 -24.65
CA GLU A 125 -28.15 -21.24 -23.18
C GLU A 125 -27.52 -22.51 -22.58
N ASN A 126 -27.03 -23.43 -23.42
CA ASN A 126 -26.40 -24.67 -22.95
C ASN A 126 -24.94 -24.42 -22.58
N GLU A 127 -24.64 -24.65 -21.30
CA GLU A 127 -23.31 -24.47 -20.71
C GLU A 127 -22.24 -25.29 -21.43
N GLN A 128 -22.44 -26.61 -21.55
CA GLN A 128 -21.45 -27.51 -22.13
C GLN A 128 -21.20 -27.21 -23.60
N TRP A 129 -22.26 -26.96 -24.38
CA TRP A 129 -22.13 -26.59 -25.79
C TRP A 129 -21.27 -25.34 -25.98
N THR A 130 -21.41 -24.35 -25.09
CA THR A 130 -20.61 -23.12 -25.10
C THR A 130 -19.15 -23.38 -24.73
N VAL A 131 -18.91 -24.19 -23.69
CA VAL A 131 -17.56 -24.60 -23.27
C VAL A 131 -16.77 -25.23 -24.42
N ASP A 132 -17.43 -26.08 -25.20
CA ASP A 132 -16.83 -26.80 -26.33
C ASP A 132 -16.51 -25.91 -27.55
N LYS A 133 -16.94 -24.64 -27.55
CA LYS A 133 -16.60 -23.70 -28.62
C LYS A 133 -15.17 -23.15 -28.46
N PRO A 134 -14.50 -22.82 -29.59
CA PRO A 134 -13.09 -22.41 -29.56
C PRO A 134 -12.77 -21.25 -28.60
N GLY A 135 -13.64 -20.25 -28.51
CA GLY A 135 -13.39 -19.05 -27.70
C GLY A 135 -14.63 -18.38 -27.12
N ALA A 136 -15.78 -19.07 -27.04
CA ALA A 136 -17.02 -18.47 -26.55
C ALA A 136 -17.02 -18.28 -25.03
N ALA A 137 -17.48 -17.13 -24.54
CA ALA A 137 -17.67 -16.89 -23.11
C ALA A 137 -19.05 -17.37 -22.66
N LEU A 138 -19.15 -17.95 -21.46
CA LEU A 138 -20.44 -18.29 -20.85
C LEU A 138 -21.18 -17.02 -20.44
N TRP A 139 -20.47 -16.11 -19.78
CA TRP A 139 -20.95 -14.78 -19.40
C TRP A 139 -20.58 -13.76 -20.47
N THR A 140 -21.61 -13.18 -21.09
CA THR A 140 -21.44 -12.44 -22.36
C THR A 140 -21.14 -10.96 -22.19
N TYR A 141 -21.25 -10.40 -20.98
CA TYR A 141 -20.98 -8.99 -20.71
C TYR A 141 -19.61 -8.54 -21.26
N PHE A 142 -18.54 -9.29 -20.95
CA PHE A 142 -17.17 -9.01 -21.38
C PHE A 142 -16.88 -9.31 -22.85
N THR A 143 -17.88 -9.75 -23.62
CA THR A 143 -17.78 -9.90 -25.09
C THR A 143 -18.29 -8.66 -25.82
N ASN A 144 -18.90 -7.73 -25.10
CA ASN A 144 -19.71 -6.61 -25.59
C ASN A 144 -21.00 -7.01 -26.31
N GLU A 145 -21.33 -8.31 -26.36
CA GLU A 145 -22.60 -8.82 -26.90
C GLU A 145 -22.84 -8.45 -28.38
N THR A 146 -21.77 -8.21 -29.14
CA THR A 146 -21.84 -7.71 -30.52
C THR A 146 -22.19 -8.78 -31.56
N CYS A 147 -22.31 -10.04 -31.15
CA CYS A 147 -22.71 -11.14 -32.02
C CYS A 147 -23.46 -12.19 -31.19
N ARG A 148 -24.78 -12.00 -31.05
CA ARG A 148 -25.68 -12.89 -30.33
C ARG A 148 -26.51 -13.71 -31.31
N TYR A 149 -27.09 -14.81 -30.84
CA TYR A 149 -28.15 -15.47 -31.58
C TYR A 149 -29.26 -14.46 -31.96
N THR A 150 -29.70 -14.51 -33.22
CA THR A 150 -30.80 -13.71 -33.74
C THR A 150 -31.64 -14.52 -34.74
N GLY A 151 -32.94 -14.21 -34.80
CA GLY A 151 -33.83 -14.70 -35.86
C GLY A 151 -33.76 -13.87 -37.15
N ASN A 152 -33.09 -12.71 -37.14
CA ASN A 152 -32.95 -11.82 -38.29
C ASN A 152 -31.50 -11.82 -38.81
N PRO A 153 -31.21 -12.48 -39.96
CA PRO A 153 -29.86 -12.52 -40.51
C PRO A 153 -29.26 -11.17 -40.87
N SER A 154 -30.06 -10.10 -40.95
CA SER A 154 -29.56 -8.76 -41.27
C SER A 154 -28.98 -8.02 -40.07
N ASP A 155 -29.16 -8.54 -38.85
CA ASP A 155 -28.59 -7.90 -37.66
C ASP A 155 -27.06 -7.90 -37.71
N PRO A 156 -26.40 -6.85 -37.18
CA PRO A 156 -24.95 -6.77 -37.22
C PRO A 156 -24.31 -7.82 -36.30
N CYS A 157 -23.21 -8.42 -36.77
CA CYS A 157 -22.35 -9.27 -35.97
C CYS A 157 -20.88 -8.83 -36.14
N THR A 158 -20.25 -8.48 -35.02
CA THR A 158 -18.82 -8.14 -34.97
C THR A 158 -18.10 -8.95 -33.90
N LEU A 159 -16.77 -8.98 -33.94
CA LEU A 159 -15.95 -9.73 -32.99
C LEU A 159 -16.09 -9.22 -31.54
N GLY A 160 -16.43 -7.94 -31.33
CA GLY A 160 -16.48 -7.36 -29.99
C GLY A 160 -15.13 -7.43 -29.28
N TYR A 161 -15.13 -7.85 -28.01
CA TYR A 161 -13.90 -8.02 -27.22
C TYR A 161 -13.32 -9.43 -27.24
N TYR A 162 -13.75 -10.28 -28.17
CA TYR A 162 -13.12 -11.57 -28.38
C TYR A 162 -11.69 -11.44 -28.96
N GLY A 163 -10.85 -12.44 -28.68
CA GLY A 163 -9.54 -12.57 -29.32
C GLY A 163 -9.67 -12.86 -30.82
N VAL A 164 -8.65 -12.49 -31.61
CA VAL A 164 -8.67 -12.57 -33.07
C VAL A 164 -8.39 -13.99 -33.57
N TYR A 165 -7.48 -14.68 -32.90
CA TYR A 165 -7.09 -16.05 -33.23
C TYR A 165 -7.18 -16.93 -32.00
N VAL A 166 -7.48 -18.21 -32.20
CA VAL A 166 -7.53 -19.24 -31.17
C VAL A 166 -6.62 -20.39 -31.57
N ILE A 167 -5.68 -20.77 -30.70
CA ILE A 167 -4.99 -22.05 -30.78
C ILE A 167 -5.81 -23.07 -29.99
N MET A 168 -6.37 -24.06 -30.68
CA MET A 168 -6.94 -25.24 -30.04
C MET A 168 -5.79 -26.18 -29.66
N ALA A 169 -5.22 -25.96 -28.48
CA ALA A 169 -4.01 -26.66 -28.08
C ALA A 169 -4.32 -28.13 -27.78
N LYS A 170 -3.61 -29.04 -28.46
CA LYS A 170 -3.71 -30.50 -28.26
C LYS A 170 -2.44 -31.10 -27.67
N THR A 171 -1.33 -30.35 -27.73
CA THR A 171 -0.03 -30.75 -27.20
C THR A 171 0.57 -29.59 -26.43
N ARG A 172 1.45 -29.89 -25.48
CA ARG A 172 2.18 -28.86 -24.72
C ARG A 172 3.01 -27.93 -25.62
N ASP A 173 3.45 -28.42 -26.78
CA ASP A 173 4.23 -27.64 -27.74
C ASP A 173 3.37 -26.60 -28.47
N HIS A 174 2.08 -26.85 -28.68
CA HIS A 174 1.16 -25.83 -29.22
C HIS A 174 1.04 -24.64 -28.26
N ILE A 175 0.97 -24.90 -26.95
CA ILE A 175 0.92 -23.87 -25.91
C ILE A 175 2.21 -23.05 -25.94
N LYS A 176 3.37 -23.72 -25.95
CA LYS A 176 4.67 -23.07 -26.05
C LYS A 176 4.78 -22.19 -27.30
N ALA A 177 4.35 -22.70 -28.46
CA ALA A 177 4.37 -21.97 -29.71
C ALA A 177 3.52 -20.68 -29.64
N GLY A 178 2.34 -20.74 -29.02
CA GLY A 178 1.51 -19.55 -28.79
C GLY A 178 2.17 -18.51 -27.86
N ILE A 179 2.78 -18.96 -26.76
CA ILE A 179 3.51 -18.09 -25.82
C ILE A 179 4.69 -17.41 -26.53
N ASP A 180 5.50 -18.19 -27.24
CA ASP A 180 6.67 -17.67 -27.96
C ASP A 180 6.25 -16.69 -29.05
N PHE A 181 5.20 -17.01 -29.81
CA PHE A 181 4.68 -16.13 -30.86
C PHE A 181 4.16 -14.81 -30.29
N ALA A 182 3.37 -14.85 -29.21
CA ALA A 182 2.88 -13.64 -28.56
C ALA A 182 4.03 -12.78 -27.99
N ARG A 183 5.04 -13.42 -27.38
CA ARG A 183 6.24 -12.74 -26.86
C ARG A 183 7.08 -12.08 -27.97
N GLN A 184 7.30 -12.77 -29.09
CA GLN A 184 8.11 -12.29 -30.21
C GLN A 184 7.42 -11.15 -30.97
N ASN A 185 6.09 -11.17 -31.05
CA ASN A 185 5.29 -10.23 -31.83
C ASN A 185 4.56 -9.17 -30.98
N ASN A 186 4.78 -9.15 -29.67
CA ASN A 186 4.13 -8.24 -28.72
C ASN A 186 2.58 -8.29 -28.79
N ILE A 187 2.01 -9.48 -28.97
CA ILE A 187 0.55 -9.67 -29.02
C ILE A 187 0.03 -9.95 -27.60
N ARG A 188 -1.19 -9.49 -27.30
CA ARG A 188 -1.88 -9.87 -26.05
C ARG A 188 -2.18 -11.37 -26.09
N LEU A 189 -1.74 -12.10 -25.06
CA LEU A 189 -2.03 -13.51 -24.91
C LEU A 189 -3.15 -13.71 -23.90
N VAL A 190 -4.15 -14.50 -24.26
CA VAL A 190 -5.26 -14.91 -23.38
C VAL A 190 -5.20 -16.41 -23.21
N ILE A 191 -5.33 -16.89 -21.98
CA ILE A 191 -5.41 -18.31 -21.67
C ILE A 191 -6.85 -18.64 -21.37
N ARG A 192 -7.39 -19.60 -22.11
CA ARG A 192 -8.76 -20.07 -21.97
C ARG A 192 -8.76 -21.56 -21.63
N ASN A 193 -9.62 -21.91 -20.69
CA ASN A 193 -10.04 -23.29 -20.46
C ASN A 193 -11.49 -23.45 -20.94
N THR A 194 -12.46 -23.17 -20.08
CA THR A 194 -13.88 -23.42 -20.34
C THR A 194 -14.69 -22.17 -20.69
N GLY A 195 -14.22 -20.97 -20.32
CA GLY A 195 -14.98 -19.72 -20.54
C GLY A 195 -15.90 -19.29 -19.41
N HIS A 196 -15.77 -19.95 -18.26
CA HIS A 196 -16.51 -19.69 -17.02
C HIS A 196 -16.20 -18.35 -16.34
N ASP A 197 -15.12 -17.68 -16.73
CA ASP A 197 -14.63 -16.53 -15.98
C ASP A 197 -15.63 -15.36 -15.95
N PHE A 198 -16.20 -15.09 -14.78
CA PHE A 198 -17.18 -14.02 -14.54
C PHE A 198 -16.67 -12.62 -14.88
N ILE A 199 -15.35 -12.40 -14.79
CA ILE A 199 -14.72 -11.07 -14.90
C ILE A 199 -13.88 -10.89 -16.18
N GLY A 200 -14.10 -11.74 -17.19
CA GLY A 200 -13.57 -11.56 -18.55
C GLY A 200 -12.10 -11.93 -18.75
N ARG A 201 -11.41 -12.58 -17.80
CA ARG A 201 -9.97 -12.93 -17.89
C ARG A 201 -9.66 -14.02 -18.92
N SER A 202 -10.69 -14.69 -19.46
CA SER A 202 -10.57 -15.72 -20.51
C SER A 202 -10.94 -15.21 -21.91
N THR A 203 -11.13 -13.89 -22.06
CA THR A 203 -11.31 -13.18 -23.33
C THR A 203 -10.42 -11.92 -23.37
N GLY A 204 -10.41 -11.20 -24.50
CA GLY A 204 -9.68 -9.94 -24.59
C GLY A 204 -9.49 -9.46 -26.03
N ALA A 205 -9.75 -8.18 -26.27
CA ALA A 205 -9.69 -7.59 -27.60
C ALA A 205 -8.27 -7.65 -28.19
N GLY A 206 -8.19 -7.97 -29.49
CA GLY A 206 -6.92 -7.99 -30.23
C GLY A 206 -5.93 -9.07 -29.81
N SER A 207 -6.40 -10.10 -29.09
CA SER A 207 -5.54 -11.12 -28.50
C SER A 207 -5.38 -12.38 -29.37
N LEU A 208 -4.36 -13.17 -29.05
CA LEU A 208 -4.25 -14.59 -29.37
C LEU A 208 -4.72 -15.38 -28.15
N ILE A 209 -5.73 -16.24 -28.33
CA ILE A 209 -6.24 -17.14 -27.30
C ILE A 209 -5.53 -18.49 -27.42
N ILE A 210 -5.03 -19.03 -26.31
CA ILE A 210 -4.66 -20.44 -26.19
C ILE A 210 -5.79 -21.14 -25.44
N ASN A 211 -6.52 -22.02 -26.14
CA ASN A 211 -7.55 -22.85 -25.54
C ASN A 211 -6.93 -24.20 -25.12
N THR A 212 -7.02 -24.51 -23.82
CA THR A 212 -6.47 -25.70 -23.18
C THR A 212 -7.49 -26.83 -22.98
N HIS A 213 -8.74 -26.63 -23.40
CA HIS A 213 -9.86 -27.55 -23.20
C HIS A 213 -9.62 -28.94 -23.78
N SER A 214 -8.81 -29.11 -24.83
CA SER A 214 -8.55 -30.45 -25.40
C SER A 214 -7.69 -31.36 -24.51
N PHE A 215 -7.15 -30.86 -23.40
CA PHE A 215 -6.35 -31.63 -22.45
C PHE A 215 -7.26 -32.38 -21.46
N GLN A 216 -7.68 -33.60 -21.81
CA GLN A 216 -8.72 -34.37 -21.08
C GLN A 216 -8.19 -35.59 -20.30
N GLU A 217 -6.87 -35.74 -20.16
CA GLU A 217 -6.27 -36.90 -19.48
C GLU A 217 -6.49 -36.86 -17.95
N ILE A 218 -6.88 -38.02 -17.39
CA ILE A 218 -7.03 -38.25 -15.95
C ILE A 218 -6.22 -39.50 -15.58
N THR A 219 -5.25 -39.36 -14.70
CA THR A 219 -4.39 -40.46 -14.24
C THR A 219 -4.51 -40.64 -12.74
N TRP A 220 -5.10 -41.76 -12.30
CA TRP A 220 -5.22 -42.10 -10.89
C TRP A 220 -3.90 -42.68 -10.34
N ILE A 221 -3.57 -42.29 -9.12
CA ILE A 221 -2.34 -42.66 -8.42
C ILE A 221 -2.73 -43.27 -7.08
N ASN A 222 -2.58 -44.58 -6.93
CA ASN A 222 -3.01 -45.30 -5.71
C ASN A 222 -2.24 -44.85 -4.45
N SER A 223 -0.94 -44.59 -4.61
CA SER A 223 -0.09 -44.08 -3.54
C SER A 223 0.91 -43.10 -4.12
N TYR A 224 0.68 -41.81 -3.88
CA TYR A 224 1.60 -40.75 -4.22
C TYR A 224 2.80 -40.78 -3.27
N ALA A 225 3.99 -40.86 -3.85
CA ALA A 225 5.28 -40.78 -3.16
C ALA A 225 6.15 -39.65 -3.73
N GLY A 226 5.52 -38.63 -4.32
CA GLY A 226 6.22 -37.47 -4.88
C GLY A 226 6.58 -36.43 -3.82
N PRO A 227 7.13 -35.27 -4.24
CA PRO A 227 7.60 -34.25 -3.31
C PRO A 227 6.54 -33.71 -2.36
N GLY A 228 6.95 -33.41 -1.12
CA GLY A 228 6.08 -32.91 -0.04
C GLY A 228 5.91 -33.93 1.09
N SER A 229 5.07 -33.60 2.08
CA SER A 229 4.81 -34.45 3.26
C SER A 229 3.62 -35.40 3.09
N TYR A 230 2.90 -35.34 1.96
CA TYR A 230 1.72 -36.15 1.73
C TYR A 230 2.10 -37.50 1.11
N SER A 231 1.59 -38.58 1.71
CA SER A 231 1.56 -39.91 1.11
C SER A 231 0.13 -40.43 1.17
N GLY A 232 -0.37 -40.91 0.03
CA GLY A 232 -1.76 -41.34 -0.10
C GLY A 232 -2.27 -41.25 -1.54
N PRO A 233 -3.54 -41.60 -1.79
CA PRO A 233 -4.09 -41.63 -3.14
C PRO A 233 -4.22 -40.22 -3.73
N ALA A 234 -3.85 -40.08 -4.99
CA ALA A 234 -3.88 -38.82 -5.73
C ALA A 234 -4.43 -39.03 -7.15
N VAL A 235 -4.69 -37.93 -7.84
CA VAL A 235 -5.05 -37.95 -9.25
C VAL A 235 -4.33 -36.82 -9.96
N LYS A 236 -3.76 -37.11 -11.12
CA LYS A 236 -3.21 -36.13 -12.05
C LYS A 236 -4.29 -35.80 -13.08
N ILE A 237 -4.57 -34.51 -13.20
CA ILE A 237 -5.70 -33.95 -13.95
C ILE A 237 -5.12 -33.00 -15.00
N ALA A 238 -5.36 -33.27 -16.27
CA ALA A 238 -4.95 -32.38 -17.35
C ALA A 238 -5.78 -31.10 -17.39
N ALA A 239 -5.24 -30.04 -18.00
CA ALA A 239 -5.77 -28.66 -17.90
C ALA A 239 -7.25 -28.51 -18.27
N GLY A 240 -7.74 -29.26 -19.25
CA GLY A 240 -9.10 -29.18 -19.79
C GLY A 240 -10.15 -30.01 -19.05
N VAL A 241 -9.75 -30.85 -18.10
CA VAL A 241 -10.70 -31.74 -17.40
C VAL A 241 -11.68 -30.92 -16.56
N GLN A 242 -12.97 -31.17 -16.79
CA GLN A 242 -14.09 -30.54 -16.10
C GLN A 242 -14.51 -31.36 -14.87
N GLY A 243 -15.16 -30.70 -13.90
CA GLY A 243 -15.61 -31.32 -12.65
C GLY A 243 -16.44 -32.60 -12.85
N LYS A 244 -17.43 -32.54 -13.75
CA LYS A 244 -18.30 -33.70 -14.08
C LYS A 244 -17.51 -34.91 -14.54
N ALA A 245 -16.56 -34.72 -15.46
CA ALA A 245 -15.74 -35.80 -16.01
C ALA A 245 -14.83 -36.40 -14.93
N LEU A 246 -14.26 -35.55 -14.08
CA LEU A 246 -13.41 -35.98 -12.97
C LEU A 246 -14.17 -36.80 -11.93
N LEU A 247 -15.35 -36.32 -11.51
CA LEU A 247 -16.17 -37.03 -10.53
C LEU A 247 -16.70 -38.36 -11.09
N ALA A 248 -17.11 -38.41 -12.36
CA ALA A 248 -17.51 -39.65 -13.02
C ALA A 248 -16.34 -40.66 -13.11
N ALA A 249 -15.14 -40.20 -13.47
CA ALA A 249 -13.94 -41.03 -13.50
C ALA A 249 -13.53 -41.54 -12.10
N GLY A 250 -13.81 -40.74 -11.06
CA GLY A 250 -13.60 -41.10 -9.65
C GLY A 250 -14.59 -42.14 -9.17
N HIS A 251 -15.87 -41.97 -9.50
CA HIS A 251 -16.92 -42.95 -9.20
C HIS A 251 -16.63 -44.32 -9.84
N ALA A 252 -16.05 -44.34 -11.04
CA ALA A 252 -15.64 -45.56 -11.72
C ALA A 252 -14.41 -46.29 -11.13
N GLN A 253 -13.71 -45.67 -10.16
CA GLN A 253 -12.60 -46.34 -9.45
C GLN A 253 -13.13 -47.41 -8.48
N ASN A 254 -12.26 -48.36 -8.13
CA ASN A 254 -12.57 -49.37 -7.11
C ASN A 254 -11.53 -49.36 -5.98
N PRO A 255 -11.86 -48.90 -4.76
CA PRO A 255 -13.13 -48.28 -4.38
C PRO A 255 -13.34 -46.91 -5.05
N PRO A 256 -14.59 -46.42 -5.15
CA PRO A 256 -14.90 -45.10 -5.69
C PRO A 256 -14.09 -43.99 -5.01
N LYS A 257 -13.68 -43.00 -5.80
CA LYS A 257 -12.84 -41.88 -5.37
C LYS A 257 -13.53 -40.54 -5.54
N ALA A 258 -13.35 -39.68 -4.56
CA ALA A 258 -13.78 -38.28 -4.57
C ALA A 258 -12.58 -37.32 -4.67
N VAL A 259 -12.83 -36.15 -5.24
CA VAL A 259 -11.87 -35.04 -5.37
C VAL A 259 -12.61 -33.75 -5.01
N VAL A 260 -11.91 -32.76 -4.44
CA VAL A 260 -12.49 -31.44 -4.20
C VAL A 260 -12.69 -30.73 -5.55
N THR A 261 -13.95 -30.57 -5.95
CA THR A 261 -14.41 -29.83 -7.13
C THR A 261 -15.45 -28.78 -6.73
N GLY A 262 -15.77 -27.88 -7.66
CA GLY A 262 -16.88 -26.94 -7.51
C GLY A 262 -18.24 -27.62 -7.65
N GLU A 263 -19.28 -26.85 -7.38
CA GLU A 263 -20.67 -27.19 -7.62
C GLU A 263 -21.01 -27.25 -9.12
N CYS A 264 -20.53 -26.31 -9.93
CA CYS A 264 -20.83 -26.26 -11.36
C CYS A 264 -20.12 -27.37 -12.18
N PRO A 265 -20.86 -28.27 -12.87
CA PRO A 265 -20.29 -29.46 -13.51
C PRO A 265 -19.28 -29.19 -14.63
N THR A 266 -19.43 -28.09 -15.35
CA THR A 266 -18.60 -27.81 -16.55
C THR A 266 -17.33 -27.01 -16.22
N VAL A 267 -17.12 -26.60 -14.96
CA VAL A 267 -15.94 -25.85 -14.54
C VAL A 267 -14.66 -26.68 -14.72
N GLY A 268 -13.65 -26.08 -15.35
CA GLY A 268 -12.35 -26.70 -15.57
C GLY A 268 -11.49 -26.70 -14.30
N VAL A 269 -11.27 -27.88 -13.72
CA VAL A 269 -10.73 -28.06 -12.36
C VAL A 269 -9.31 -27.50 -12.24
N ALA A 270 -8.43 -27.85 -13.18
CA ALA A 270 -7.03 -27.43 -13.19
C ALA A 270 -6.80 -25.95 -13.58
N GLY A 271 -7.86 -25.27 -14.04
CA GLY A 271 -7.82 -23.90 -14.52
C GLY A 271 -7.95 -22.87 -13.41
N GLY A 272 -8.79 -21.85 -13.67
CA GLY A 272 -9.06 -20.76 -12.72
C GLY A 272 -9.62 -21.22 -11.38
N TYR A 273 -10.31 -22.36 -11.35
CA TYR A 273 -10.86 -22.94 -10.13
C TYR A 273 -9.78 -23.19 -9.06
N VAL A 274 -8.85 -24.13 -9.31
CA VAL A 274 -7.73 -24.38 -8.38
C VAL A 274 -6.82 -23.16 -8.24
N GLN A 275 -6.57 -22.42 -9.33
CA GLN A 275 -5.65 -21.27 -9.30
C GLN A 275 -6.17 -20.09 -8.49
N GLY A 276 -7.49 -19.90 -8.38
CA GLY A 276 -8.11 -18.88 -7.54
C GLY A 276 -8.42 -19.33 -6.11
N GLY A 277 -8.49 -20.64 -5.87
CA GLY A 277 -8.72 -21.23 -4.55
C GLY A 277 -9.60 -22.46 -4.64
N GLY A 278 -10.79 -22.31 -5.21
CA GLY A 278 -11.76 -23.35 -5.47
C GLY A 278 -12.54 -23.76 -4.22
N HIS A 279 -13.80 -23.37 -4.15
CA HIS A 279 -14.75 -23.83 -3.12
C HIS A 279 -15.70 -24.90 -3.68
N GLY A 280 -16.54 -25.52 -2.85
CA GLY A 280 -17.45 -26.59 -3.24
C GLY A 280 -17.76 -27.61 -2.13
N PRO A 281 -18.51 -28.68 -2.42
CA PRO A 281 -19.13 -29.53 -1.39
C PRO A 281 -18.18 -30.20 -0.39
N TRP A 282 -16.94 -30.51 -0.81
CA TRP A 282 -15.94 -31.15 0.06
C TRP A 282 -15.12 -30.17 0.91
N THR A 283 -15.29 -28.86 0.72
CA THR A 283 -14.42 -27.84 1.32
C THR A 283 -14.41 -27.85 2.83
N THR A 284 -15.59 -27.95 3.47
CA THR A 284 -15.68 -28.01 4.94
C THR A 284 -14.86 -29.17 5.52
N LEU A 285 -14.78 -30.28 4.79
CA LEU A 285 -14.07 -31.50 5.23
C LEU A 285 -12.60 -31.54 4.83
N LYS A 286 -12.21 -30.94 3.71
CA LYS A 286 -10.89 -31.13 3.07
C LYS A 286 -10.13 -29.83 2.79
N GLY A 287 -10.66 -28.69 3.19
CA GLY A 287 -10.12 -27.37 2.82
C GLY A 287 -10.41 -27.01 1.36
N MET A 288 -9.87 -25.88 0.90
CA MET A 288 -10.07 -25.40 -0.47
C MET A 288 -9.49 -26.38 -1.51
N ALA A 289 -9.88 -26.29 -2.78
CA ALA A 289 -9.27 -27.12 -3.83
C ALA A 289 -7.75 -26.89 -3.93
N ALA A 290 -7.30 -25.63 -3.83
CA ALA A 290 -5.90 -25.23 -3.78
C ALA A 290 -5.12 -25.89 -2.64
N ASP A 291 -5.77 -26.20 -1.52
CA ASP A 291 -5.16 -26.85 -0.36
C ASP A 291 -4.85 -28.34 -0.59
N ASN A 292 -5.42 -28.92 -1.63
CA ASN A 292 -5.30 -30.34 -1.98
C ASN A 292 -4.31 -30.57 -3.12
N VAL A 293 -3.67 -29.52 -3.64
CA VAL A 293 -2.69 -29.64 -4.72
C VAL A 293 -1.34 -30.14 -4.20
N LEU A 294 -0.76 -31.10 -4.94
CA LEU A 294 0.54 -31.72 -4.70
C LEU A 294 1.61 -31.26 -5.69
N GLY A 295 1.21 -30.84 -6.90
CA GLY A 295 2.12 -30.28 -7.89
C GLY A 295 1.42 -29.85 -9.18
N PHE A 296 2.11 -29.03 -9.96
CA PHE A 296 1.69 -28.62 -11.31
C PHE A 296 2.78 -28.95 -12.33
N GLU A 297 2.35 -29.20 -13.57
CA GLU A 297 3.19 -29.11 -14.76
C GLU A 297 2.76 -27.88 -15.55
N VAL A 298 3.72 -27.01 -15.90
CA VAL A 298 3.41 -25.69 -16.47
C VAL A 298 4.36 -25.30 -17.59
N VAL A 299 3.94 -24.31 -18.39
CA VAL A 299 4.76 -23.56 -19.34
C VAL A 299 4.90 -22.12 -18.84
N THR A 300 6.13 -21.68 -18.58
CA THR A 300 6.42 -20.32 -18.08
C THR A 300 6.29 -19.26 -19.19
N ALA A 301 6.31 -17.97 -18.83
CA ALA A 301 6.33 -16.86 -19.80
C ALA A 301 7.55 -16.88 -20.72
N SER A 302 8.65 -17.51 -20.27
CA SER A 302 9.85 -17.75 -21.07
C SER A 302 9.73 -18.96 -22.02
N GLY A 303 8.61 -19.67 -22.00
CA GLY A 303 8.37 -20.86 -22.83
C GLY A 303 9.07 -22.12 -22.31
N LYS A 304 9.45 -22.17 -21.03
CA LYS A 304 10.08 -23.35 -20.41
C LYS A 304 9.02 -24.27 -19.80
N PHE A 305 9.12 -25.56 -20.11
CA PHE A 305 8.38 -26.61 -19.40
C PHE A 305 9.03 -26.86 -18.03
N THR A 306 8.25 -26.78 -16.96
CA THR A 306 8.75 -27.02 -15.60
C THR A 306 7.65 -27.59 -14.71
N SER A 307 8.05 -28.28 -13.66
CA SER A 307 7.16 -28.67 -12.57
C SER A 307 7.22 -27.62 -11.45
N ALA A 308 6.10 -27.41 -10.75
CA ALA A 308 6.00 -26.59 -9.56
C ALA A 308 5.38 -27.43 -8.43
N ASN A 309 6.14 -27.71 -7.36
CA ASN A 309 5.73 -28.50 -6.20
C ASN A 309 6.48 -28.03 -4.94
N ALA A 310 6.34 -28.76 -3.83
CA ALA A 310 6.93 -28.39 -2.55
C ALA A 310 8.47 -28.29 -2.53
N VAL A 311 9.18 -28.94 -3.47
CA VAL A 311 10.66 -28.92 -3.53
C VAL A 311 11.20 -28.23 -4.79
N GLN A 312 10.44 -28.22 -5.87
CA GLN A 312 10.83 -27.65 -7.17
C GLN A 312 9.95 -26.44 -7.48
N ASN A 313 10.56 -25.26 -7.59
CA ASN A 313 9.86 -23.97 -7.78
C ASN A 313 8.73 -23.74 -6.76
N PRO A 314 9.03 -23.81 -5.44
CA PRO A 314 8.01 -23.75 -4.39
C PRO A 314 7.26 -22.40 -4.33
N ASP A 315 7.90 -21.33 -4.77
CA ASP A 315 7.28 -20.01 -4.89
C ASP A 315 6.21 -19.96 -5.99
N LEU A 316 6.49 -20.58 -7.15
CA LEU A 316 5.52 -20.74 -8.23
C LEU A 316 4.39 -21.69 -7.82
N PHE A 317 4.74 -22.78 -7.13
CA PHE A 317 3.79 -23.75 -6.61
C PHE A 317 2.77 -23.08 -5.67
N TRP A 318 3.26 -22.31 -4.69
CA TRP A 318 2.41 -21.58 -3.77
C TRP A 318 1.53 -20.54 -4.48
N ALA A 319 2.08 -19.79 -5.44
CA ALA A 319 1.32 -18.79 -6.20
C ALA A 319 0.23 -19.40 -7.10
N LEU A 320 0.47 -20.57 -7.70
CA LEU A 320 -0.55 -21.29 -8.48
C LEU A 320 -1.64 -21.93 -7.60
N LYS A 321 -1.44 -22.01 -6.28
CA LYS A 321 -2.45 -22.49 -5.31
C LYS A 321 -3.23 -21.31 -4.73
N GLY A 322 -4.10 -20.67 -5.50
CA GLY A 322 -4.96 -19.59 -4.98
C GLY A 322 -4.51 -18.16 -5.26
N GLY A 323 -3.39 -17.96 -5.98
CA GLY A 323 -2.88 -16.63 -6.34
C GLY A 323 -3.52 -15.99 -7.57
N GLY A 324 -4.54 -16.63 -8.15
CA GLY A 324 -5.29 -16.19 -9.34
C GLY A 324 -4.79 -16.78 -10.66
N PRO A 325 -5.67 -16.99 -11.66
CA PRO A 325 -5.30 -17.52 -12.97
C PRO A 325 -4.54 -16.54 -13.86
N SER A 326 -4.06 -17.02 -14.99
CA SER A 326 -3.59 -16.20 -16.13
C SER A 326 -2.48 -15.20 -15.78
N THR A 327 -1.63 -15.54 -14.81
CA THR A 327 -0.64 -14.60 -14.24
C THR A 327 0.80 -15.14 -14.17
N TYR A 328 0.98 -16.39 -13.76
CA TYR A 328 2.32 -16.91 -13.44
C TYR A 328 2.87 -17.86 -14.51
N ALA A 329 2.03 -18.76 -15.02
CA ALA A 329 2.37 -19.77 -16.01
C ALA A 329 1.09 -20.34 -16.64
N VAL A 330 1.21 -21.03 -17.78
CA VAL A 330 0.11 -21.83 -18.36
C VAL A 330 0.17 -23.23 -17.77
N VAL A 331 -0.89 -23.64 -17.08
CA VAL A 331 -1.01 -24.99 -16.49
C VAL A 331 -1.29 -26.02 -17.58
N LEU A 332 -0.55 -27.12 -17.56
CA LEU A 332 -0.74 -28.30 -18.41
C LEU A 332 -1.50 -29.40 -17.67
N SER A 333 -1.12 -29.61 -16.41
CA SER A 333 -1.78 -30.55 -15.51
C SER A 333 -1.56 -30.15 -14.04
N VAL A 334 -2.45 -30.62 -13.18
CA VAL A 334 -2.36 -30.51 -11.73
C VAL A 334 -2.47 -31.90 -11.11
N THR A 335 -1.64 -32.19 -10.10
CA THR A 335 -1.79 -33.38 -9.26
C THR A 335 -2.43 -32.96 -7.95
N VAL A 336 -3.55 -33.58 -7.59
CA VAL A 336 -4.30 -33.29 -6.36
C VAL A 336 -4.51 -34.56 -5.53
N LYS A 337 -4.71 -34.38 -4.23
CA LYS A 337 -5.16 -35.45 -3.34
C LYS A 337 -6.52 -35.96 -3.78
N SER A 338 -6.73 -37.26 -3.62
CA SER A 338 -8.03 -37.90 -3.78
C SER A 338 -8.42 -38.60 -2.48
N PHE A 339 -9.71 -38.86 -2.33
CA PHE A 339 -10.30 -39.47 -1.13
C PHE A 339 -11.16 -40.65 -1.54
N ASN A 340 -11.45 -41.54 -0.60
CA ASN A 340 -12.55 -42.48 -0.83
C ASN A 340 -13.85 -41.68 -0.89
N ASP A 341 -14.69 -42.00 -1.87
CA ASP A 341 -16.05 -41.49 -1.89
C ASP A 341 -16.83 -42.06 -0.70
N LEU A 342 -17.82 -41.32 -0.22
CA LEU A 342 -18.60 -41.63 0.97
C LEU A 342 -20.10 -41.55 0.66
N PRO A 343 -20.94 -42.35 1.34
CA PRO A 343 -22.38 -42.10 1.38
C PRO A 343 -22.67 -40.67 1.81
N ALA A 344 -23.69 -40.06 1.24
CA ALA A 344 -24.04 -38.68 1.50
C ALA A 344 -25.55 -38.50 1.58
N ALA A 345 -26.00 -37.44 2.24
CA ALA A 345 -27.38 -37.01 2.23
C ALA A 345 -27.50 -35.60 1.68
N GLY A 346 -28.55 -35.34 0.92
CA GLY A 346 -28.88 -34.04 0.38
C GLY A 346 -30.25 -33.58 0.81
N ALA A 347 -30.45 -32.27 0.94
CA ALA A 347 -31.78 -31.71 1.16
C ALA A 347 -32.03 -30.44 0.35
N THR A 348 -33.30 -30.21 0.02
CA THR A 348 -33.78 -28.99 -0.61
C THR A 348 -34.69 -28.23 0.33
N PHE A 349 -34.64 -26.90 0.27
CA PHE A 349 -35.54 -26.01 1.01
C PHE A 349 -36.05 -24.91 0.07
N TYR A 350 -37.33 -24.61 0.11
CA TYR A 350 -37.93 -23.56 -0.71
C TYR A 350 -38.88 -22.68 0.10
N LEU A 351 -38.71 -21.37 -0.05
CA LEU A 351 -39.57 -20.33 0.50
C LEU A 351 -39.79 -19.28 -0.59
N ASN A 352 -41.04 -19.01 -0.95
CA ASN A 352 -41.39 -18.02 -1.97
C ASN A 352 -42.67 -17.25 -1.58
N ASP A 353 -43.06 -16.31 -2.42
CA ASP A 353 -44.29 -15.51 -2.30
C ASP A 353 -45.58 -16.35 -2.12
N THR A 354 -45.75 -17.42 -2.88
CA THR A 354 -46.95 -18.28 -2.79
C THR A 354 -47.08 -18.97 -1.45
N HIS A 355 -45.96 -19.33 -0.81
CA HIS A 355 -45.98 -19.89 0.55
C HIS A 355 -46.54 -18.88 1.55
N VAL A 356 -46.08 -17.63 1.49
CA VAL A 356 -46.37 -16.61 2.51
C VAL A 356 -47.56 -15.72 2.19
N GLY A 357 -48.30 -16.00 1.11
CA GLY A 357 -49.43 -15.18 0.67
C GLY A 357 -49.03 -13.80 0.15
N TYR A 358 -47.89 -13.72 -0.55
CA TYR A 358 -47.29 -12.50 -1.12
C TYR A 358 -46.82 -11.46 -0.08
N ASP A 359 -46.60 -11.90 1.16
CA ASP A 359 -46.02 -11.10 2.23
C ASP A 359 -44.47 -11.16 2.19
N ASN A 360 -43.85 -10.18 1.55
CA ASN A 360 -42.41 -10.12 1.37
C ASN A 360 -41.63 -10.03 2.70
N ASP A 361 -42.24 -9.48 3.76
CA ASP A 361 -41.58 -9.37 5.07
C ASP A 361 -41.38 -10.75 5.69
N LYS A 362 -42.32 -11.68 5.47
CA LYS A 362 -42.16 -13.09 5.88
C LYS A 362 -41.06 -13.81 5.12
N ILE A 363 -40.83 -13.47 3.86
CA ILE A 363 -39.71 -14.04 3.08
C ILE A 363 -38.40 -13.61 3.71
N TRP A 364 -38.21 -12.31 3.96
CA TRP A 364 -37.00 -11.80 4.59
C TRP A 364 -36.82 -12.25 6.04
N ASN A 365 -37.91 -12.43 6.79
CA ASN A 365 -37.83 -13.03 8.12
C ASN A 365 -37.41 -14.51 8.05
N GLY A 366 -37.91 -15.26 7.07
CA GLY A 366 -37.48 -16.62 6.81
C GLY A 366 -36.02 -16.71 6.40
N THR A 367 -35.55 -15.81 5.53
CA THR A 367 -34.13 -15.67 5.17
C THR A 367 -33.26 -15.32 6.37
N ARG A 368 -33.73 -14.42 7.25
CA ARG A 368 -33.05 -14.05 8.49
C ARG A 368 -32.88 -15.26 9.41
N ILE A 369 -33.93 -16.06 9.59
CA ILE A 369 -33.89 -17.29 10.39
C ILE A 369 -32.96 -18.31 9.73
N PHE A 370 -33.05 -18.54 8.42
CA PHE A 370 -32.16 -19.46 7.70
C PHE A 370 -30.69 -19.09 7.89
N HIS A 371 -30.33 -17.84 7.63
CA HIS A 371 -28.94 -17.38 7.71
C HIS A 371 -28.38 -17.36 9.14
N LYS A 372 -29.23 -17.12 10.15
CA LYS A 372 -28.86 -17.21 11.57
C LYS A 372 -28.27 -18.59 11.94
N TYR A 373 -28.71 -19.66 11.28
CA TYR A 373 -28.19 -21.02 11.50
C TYR A 373 -26.97 -21.37 10.63
N ALA A 374 -26.43 -20.43 9.84
CA ALA A 374 -25.32 -20.71 8.94
C ALA A 374 -24.08 -21.27 9.65
N ASN A 375 -23.67 -20.69 10.78
CA ASN A 375 -22.58 -21.23 11.62
C ASN A 375 -22.89 -22.67 12.06
N HIS A 376 -24.12 -22.93 12.51
CA HIS A 376 -24.55 -24.25 12.95
C HIS A 376 -24.41 -25.30 11.83
N PHE A 377 -24.76 -24.95 10.59
CA PHE A 377 -24.65 -25.86 9.46
C PHE A 377 -23.19 -26.22 9.15
N VAL A 378 -22.31 -25.22 9.04
CA VAL A 378 -20.91 -25.45 8.69
C VAL A 378 -20.14 -26.14 9.83
N ASP A 379 -20.48 -25.86 11.09
CA ASP A 379 -19.90 -26.52 12.28
C ASP A 379 -20.29 -28.00 12.38
N ASN A 380 -21.42 -28.38 11.76
CA ASN A 380 -21.84 -29.77 11.61
C ASN A 380 -21.33 -30.44 10.33
N GLY A 381 -20.43 -29.78 9.60
CA GLY A 381 -19.78 -30.33 8.42
C GLY A 381 -20.63 -30.26 7.15
N LEU A 382 -21.68 -29.42 7.12
CA LEU A 382 -22.50 -29.23 5.92
C LEU A 382 -21.81 -28.28 4.93
N TYR A 383 -22.17 -28.46 3.66
CA TYR A 383 -22.05 -27.44 2.62
C TYR A 383 -23.46 -27.07 2.17
N VAL A 384 -23.76 -25.79 1.98
CA VAL A 384 -25.11 -25.35 1.59
C VAL A 384 -25.02 -24.39 0.43
N TYR A 385 -25.65 -24.73 -0.69
CA TYR A 385 -25.84 -23.84 -1.84
C TYR A 385 -27.25 -23.25 -1.80
N PHE A 386 -27.35 -21.93 -1.77
CA PHE A 386 -28.63 -21.23 -1.75
C PHE A 386 -28.66 -20.04 -2.71
N GLU A 387 -29.85 -19.70 -3.17
CA GLU A 387 -30.11 -18.63 -4.12
C GLU A 387 -31.20 -17.75 -3.54
N ILE A 388 -31.00 -16.43 -3.63
CA ILE A 388 -32.02 -15.45 -3.31
C ILE A 388 -32.31 -14.64 -4.57
N PHE A 389 -33.53 -14.83 -5.06
CA PHE A 389 -34.13 -14.02 -6.11
C PHE A 389 -35.16 -13.08 -5.46
N PRO A 390 -35.64 -12.05 -6.18
CA PRO A 390 -36.79 -11.29 -5.72
C PRO A 390 -37.92 -12.24 -5.30
N PHE A 391 -38.35 -12.13 -4.04
CA PHE A 391 -39.44 -12.92 -3.46
C PHE A 391 -39.20 -14.44 -3.36
N THR A 392 -37.96 -14.91 -3.42
CA THR A 392 -37.68 -16.36 -3.28
C THR A 392 -36.34 -16.58 -2.58
N LEU A 393 -36.35 -17.44 -1.55
CA LEU A 393 -35.18 -18.12 -1.01
C LEU A 393 -35.28 -19.60 -1.35
N ARG A 394 -34.26 -20.13 -2.02
CA ARG A 394 -34.17 -21.54 -2.41
C ARG A 394 -32.82 -22.08 -2.00
N VAL A 395 -32.81 -23.24 -1.35
CA VAL A 395 -31.61 -24.01 -1.05
C VAL A 395 -31.66 -25.30 -1.85
N ARG A 396 -30.67 -25.48 -2.72
CA ARG A 396 -30.55 -26.66 -3.57
C ARG A 396 -29.09 -26.91 -3.94
N PRO A 397 -28.32 -27.64 -3.12
CA PRO A 397 -28.76 -28.37 -1.92
C PRO A 397 -28.01 -28.02 -0.63
N PHE A 398 -28.57 -28.45 0.51
CA PHE A 398 -27.78 -28.85 1.66
C PHE A 398 -27.05 -30.16 1.32
N VAL A 399 -25.76 -30.26 1.65
CA VAL A 399 -24.93 -31.44 1.40
C VAL A 399 -24.31 -31.91 2.72
N ALA A 400 -24.54 -33.18 3.04
CA ALA A 400 -24.04 -33.84 4.23
C ALA A 400 -23.24 -35.11 3.86
N ILE A 401 -21.93 -34.95 3.61
CA ILE A 401 -21.06 -36.08 3.25
C ILE A 401 -20.74 -36.91 4.50
N GLY A 402 -20.91 -38.24 4.40
CA GLY A 402 -20.71 -39.17 5.51
C GLY A 402 -21.84 -39.15 6.54
N LYS A 403 -23.01 -38.62 6.20
CA LYS A 403 -24.20 -38.57 7.06
C LYS A 403 -25.44 -39.08 6.32
N THR A 404 -26.44 -39.53 7.09
CA THR A 404 -27.75 -39.93 6.56
C THR A 404 -28.74 -38.77 6.49
N ALA A 405 -29.83 -38.93 5.74
CA ALA A 405 -30.91 -37.95 5.63
C ALA A 405 -31.54 -37.63 6.99
N VAL A 406 -31.64 -38.62 7.89
CA VAL A 406 -32.12 -38.43 9.27
C VAL A 406 -31.17 -37.54 10.07
N GLN A 407 -29.85 -37.71 9.92
CA GLN A 407 -28.86 -36.87 10.59
C GLN A 407 -28.87 -35.44 10.01
N LEU A 408 -28.99 -35.29 8.69
CA LEU A 408 -29.15 -33.99 8.04
C LEU A 408 -30.43 -33.27 8.53
N GLN A 409 -31.57 -33.97 8.56
CA GLN A 409 -32.82 -33.46 9.12
C GLN A 409 -32.63 -32.97 10.56
N ALA A 410 -31.94 -33.76 11.40
CA ALA A 410 -31.69 -33.39 12.79
C ALA A 410 -30.86 -32.10 12.93
N ILE A 411 -29.89 -31.88 12.04
CA ILE A 411 -29.07 -30.65 12.01
C ILE A 411 -29.91 -29.43 11.58
N VAL A 412 -30.83 -29.58 10.62
CA VAL A 412 -31.67 -28.47 10.14
C VAL A 412 -32.90 -28.24 11.03
N GLN A 413 -33.24 -29.20 11.89
CA GLN A 413 -34.44 -29.17 12.72
C GLN A 413 -34.60 -27.91 13.60
N PRO A 414 -33.56 -27.34 14.23
CA PRO A 414 -33.69 -26.10 15.00
C PRO A 414 -34.22 -24.92 14.16
N MET A 415 -33.71 -24.76 12.94
CA MET A 415 -34.18 -23.74 11.99
C MET A 415 -35.65 -23.98 11.61
N ILE A 416 -36.01 -25.22 11.27
CA ILE A 416 -37.39 -25.61 10.94
C ILE A 416 -38.35 -25.30 12.09
N THR A 417 -37.96 -25.58 13.33
CA THR A 417 -38.77 -25.28 14.52
C THR A 417 -38.99 -23.78 14.67
N GLU A 418 -37.96 -22.96 14.45
CA GLU A 418 -38.06 -21.49 14.53
C GLU A 418 -38.92 -20.90 13.40
N LEU A 419 -38.80 -21.41 12.17
CA LEU A 419 -39.66 -21.01 11.03
C LEU A 419 -41.14 -21.33 11.30
N ASN A 420 -41.44 -22.52 11.81
CA ASN A 420 -42.80 -22.92 12.17
C ASN A 420 -43.37 -22.05 13.30
N ALA A 421 -42.56 -21.75 14.33
CA ALA A 421 -42.96 -20.86 15.42
C ALA A 421 -43.23 -19.42 14.94
N ALA A 422 -42.51 -18.96 13.90
CA ALA A 422 -42.73 -17.68 13.24
C ALA A 422 -43.91 -17.68 12.26
N GLY A 423 -44.58 -18.82 12.03
CA GLY A 423 -45.70 -18.93 11.09
C GLY A 423 -45.28 -18.77 9.63
N ILE A 424 -44.05 -19.18 9.28
CA ILE A 424 -43.50 -19.09 7.93
C ILE A 424 -43.56 -20.49 7.29
N PRO A 425 -44.48 -20.72 6.33
CA PRO A 425 -44.53 -21.99 5.59
C PRO A 425 -43.38 -22.08 4.57
N PHE A 426 -42.91 -23.31 4.32
CA PHE A 426 -41.82 -23.63 3.41
C PHE A 426 -41.92 -25.10 2.97
N ASP A 427 -41.26 -25.45 1.88
CA ASP A 427 -41.04 -26.85 1.48
C ASP A 427 -39.66 -27.33 1.94
N PHE A 428 -39.57 -28.55 2.45
CA PHE A 428 -38.31 -29.20 2.79
C PHE A 428 -38.35 -30.69 2.46
N ALA A 429 -37.28 -31.20 1.83
CA ALA A 429 -37.13 -32.62 1.55
C ALA A 429 -35.67 -33.05 1.69
N ALA A 430 -35.41 -34.18 2.35
CA ALA A 430 -34.09 -34.78 2.50
C ALA A 430 -34.05 -36.20 1.90
N LYS A 431 -32.91 -36.59 1.33
CA LYS A 431 -32.71 -37.87 0.62
C LYS A 431 -31.31 -38.42 0.86
N ASP A 432 -31.21 -39.73 1.01
CA ASP A 432 -29.94 -40.48 1.09
C ASP A 432 -29.40 -40.85 -0.29
N PHE A 433 -28.07 -40.85 -0.42
CA PHE A 433 -27.34 -41.20 -1.63
C PHE A 433 -26.21 -42.20 -1.34
N PRO A 434 -25.99 -43.22 -2.18
CA PRO A 434 -24.93 -44.20 -1.97
C PRO A 434 -23.51 -43.62 -1.98
N THR A 435 -23.29 -42.59 -2.81
CA THR A 435 -22.02 -41.86 -2.93
C THR A 435 -22.26 -40.36 -3.05
N PHE A 436 -21.23 -39.53 -2.83
CA PHE A 436 -21.31 -38.11 -3.14
C PHE A 436 -21.54 -37.87 -4.63
N TYR A 437 -20.97 -38.70 -5.52
CA TYR A 437 -21.23 -38.58 -6.95
C TYR A 437 -22.73 -38.70 -7.30
N ASP A 438 -23.44 -39.65 -6.68
CA ASP A 438 -24.88 -39.83 -6.92
C ASP A 438 -25.69 -38.62 -6.45
N LEU A 439 -25.33 -38.06 -5.28
CA LEU A 439 -25.89 -36.80 -4.80
C LEU A 439 -25.61 -35.68 -5.79
N TYR A 440 -24.37 -35.60 -6.27
CA TYR A 440 -23.92 -34.52 -7.14
C TYR A 440 -24.72 -34.47 -8.44
N VAL A 441 -24.92 -35.62 -9.09
CA VAL A 441 -25.67 -35.75 -10.34
C VAL A 441 -27.17 -35.49 -10.15
N ASP A 442 -27.73 -35.83 -8.99
CA ASP A 442 -29.17 -35.66 -8.71
C ASP A 442 -29.53 -34.22 -8.34
N LEU A 443 -28.67 -33.52 -7.57
CA LEU A 443 -29.03 -32.25 -6.94
C LEU A 443 -28.36 -31.01 -7.53
N PHE A 444 -27.17 -31.11 -8.15
CA PHE A 444 -26.53 -29.96 -8.80
C PHE A 444 -26.88 -29.89 -10.29
N GLU A 445 -27.22 -28.69 -10.75
CA GLU A 445 -27.62 -28.42 -12.12
C GLU A 445 -26.53 -27.64 -12.86
N PRO A 446 -26.36 -27.84 -14.18
CA PRO A 446 -25.61 -26.92 -15.03
C PRO A 446 -26.20 -25.51 -14.97
N GLU A 447 -25.36 -24.49 -15.08
CA GLU A 447 -25.79 -23.10 -15.15
C GLU A 447 -26.34 -22.74 -16.53
N ALA A 448 -27.21 -21.73 -16.61
CA ALA A 448 -27.63 -21.17 -17.89
C ALA A 448 -26.52 -20.30 -18.49
N ALA A 449 -26.15 -20.56 -19.75
CA ALA A 449 -25.17 -19.75 -20.47
C ALA A 449 -25.79 -18.48 -21.07
N ALA A 450 -24.94 -17.65 -21.69
CA ALA A 450 -25.31 -16.48 -22.48
C ALA A 450 -25.96 -15.31 -21.71
N GLY A 451 -25.96 -15.37 -20.38
CA GLY A 451 -26.34 -14.28 -19.49
C GLY A 451 -25.41 -13.06 -19.64
N SER A 452 -25.95 -11.86 -19.43
CA SER A 452 -25.20 -10.62 -19.32
C SER A 452 -25.46 -10.02 -17.94
N ALA A 453 -24.47 -10.13 -17.07
CA ALA A 453 -24.54 -9.64 -15.70
C ALA A 453 -23.16 -9.17 -15.25
N LEU A 454 -23.17 -8.24 -14.30
CA LEU A 454 -22.01 -7.86 -13.51
C LEU A 454 -22.04 -8.64 -12.21
N THR A 455 -20.88 -9.13 -11.78
CA THR A 455 -20.75 -9.98 -10.59
C THR A 455 -19.90 -9.29 -9.54
N GLY A 456 -20.38 -9.31 -8.29
CA GLY A 456 -19.69 -8.88 -7.07
C GLY A 456 -19.64 -10.03 -6.07
N GLY A 457 -19.05 -9.82 -4.90
CA GLY A 457 -19.08 -10.85 -3.87
C GLY A 457 -18.32 -10.54 -2.59
N TRP A 458 -18.80 -11.14 -1.49
CA TRP A 458 -18.26 -10.91 -0.15
C TRP A 458 -18.36 -12.15 0.75
N LEU A 459 -17.34 -12.34 1.57
CA LEU A 459 -17.25 -13.38 2.59
C LEU A 459 -17.64 -12.82 3.96
N PHE A 460 -18.55 -13.51 4.63
CA PHE A 460 -18.89 -13.34 6.04
C PHE A 460 -18.26 -14.48 6.86
N ASN A 461 -17.50 -14.11 7.89
CA ASN A 461 -16.87 -15.08 8.77
C ASN A 461 -17.81 -15.49 9.92
N HIS A 462 -17.41 -16.50 10.70
CA HIS A 462 -18.18 -17.00 11.84
C HIS A 462 -18.62 -15.92 12.83
N GLU A 463 -17.75 -14.96 13.12
CA GLU A 463 -18.04 -13.89 14.08
C GLU A 463 -19.06 -12.89 13.50
N ASP A 464 -18.95 -12.57 12.21
CA ASP A 464 -19.89 -11.67 11.54
C ASP A 464 -21.32 -12.25 11.57
N VAL A 465 -21.47 -13.54 11.30
CA VAL A 465 -22.77 -14.22 11.36
C VAL A 465 -23.30 -14.27 12.80
N ALA A 466 -22.43 -14.51 13.79
CA ALA A 466 -22.84 -14.58 15.19
C ALA A 466 -23.25 -13.22 15.77
N SER A 467 -22.53 -12.15 15.41
CA SER A 467 -22.66 -10.82 16.02
C SER A 467 -23.50 -9.84 15.20
N ASN A 468 -23.60 -10.04 13.88
CA ASN A 468 -24.21 -9.08 12.95
C ASN A 468 -25.08 -9.74 11.86
N ASN A 469 -25.75 -10.85 12.18
CA ASN A 469 -26.69 -11.51 11.25
C ASN A 469 -27.68 -10.50 10.64
N ASP A 470 -28.20 -9.58 11.45
CA ASP A 470 -29.21 -8.63 10.98
C ASP A 470 -28.66 -7.64 9.96
N GLY A 471 -27.45 -7.11 10.16
CA GLY A 471 -26.78 -6.25 9.19
C GLY A 471 -26.49 -6.98 7.87
N ILE A 472 -26.14 -8.26 7.93
CA ILE A 472 -25.94 -9.09 6.73
C ILE A 472 -27.25 -9.24 5.94
N ILE A 473 -28.38 -9.46 6.62
CA ILE A 473 -29.69 -9.55 5.98
C ILE A 473 -30.10 -8.22 5.34
N GLU A 474 -29.84 -7.09 5.99
CA GLU A 474 -30.10 -5.78 5.37
C GLU A 474 -29.22 -5.54 4.14
N ALA A 475 -27.95 -5.96 4.16
CA ALA A 475 -27.11 -5.93 2.96
C ALA A 475 -27.64 -6.84 1.84
N MET A 476 -28.16 -8.03 2.19
CA MET A 476 -28.78 -8.92 1.21
C MET A 476 -30.04 -8.29 0.57
N LYS A 477 -30.84 -7.54 1.33
CA LYS A 477 -31.97 -6.79 0.77
C LYS A 477 -31.52 -5.75 -0.25
N VAL A 478 -30.44 -5.02 0.03
CA VAL A 478 -29.85 -4.05 -0.90
C VAL A 478 -29.45 -4.73 -2.20
N VAL A 479 -28.80 -5.89 -2.15
CA VAL A 479 -28.43 -6.62 -3.37
C VAL A 479 -29.65 -7.08 -4.16
N SER A 480 -30.73 -7.53 -3.50
CA SER A 480 -31.95 -7.98 -4.19
C SER A 480 -32.70 -6.83 -4.88
N ALA A 481 -32.70 -5.64 -4.28
CA ALA A 481 -33.37 -4.45 -4.80
C ALA A 481 -32.46 -3.20 -4.66
N PRO A 482 -31.40 -3.06 -5.49
CA PRO A 482 -30.35 -2.07 -5.28
C PRO A 482 -30.75 -0.65 -5.65
N ALA A 483 -31.80 -0.48 -6.46
CA ALA A 483 -32.37 0.82 -6.81
C ALA A 483 -33.85 0.64 -7.19
N PRO A 484 -34.66 1.72 -7.15
CA PRO A 484 -36.05 1.65 -7.61
C PRO A 484 -36.13 1.11 -9.05
N GLY A 485 -36.82 -0.02 -9.23
CA GLY A 485 -36.98 -0.68 -10.53
C GLY A 485 -35.79 -1.52 -10.99
N ALA A 486 -34.71 -1.60 -10.21
CA ALA A 486 -33.60 -2.51 -10.46
C ALA A 486 -33.72 -3.76 -9.58
N PHE A 487 -33.49 -4.93 -10.16
CA PHE A 487 -33.47 -6.20 -9.44
C PHE A 487 -32.09 -6.84 -9.57
N GLY A 488 -31.55 -7.27 -8.44
CA GLY A 488 -30.39 -8.14 -8.38
C GLY A 488 -30.78 -9.53 -7.91
N PHE A 489 -29.85 -10.45 -8.04
CA PHE A 489 -29.94 -11.77 -7.44
C PHE A 489 -28.61 -12.11 -6.77
N MET A 490 -28.63 -13.10 -5.91
CA MET A 490 -27.43 -13.56 -5.23
C MET A 490 -27.41 -15.06 -5.06
N ILE A 491 -26.21 -15.59 -5.00
CA ILE A 491 -25.91 -17.00 -4.78
C ILE A 491 -25.02 -17.07 -3.55
N GLY A 492 -25.42 -17.84 -2.56
CA GLY A 492 -24.69 -17.99 -1.32
C GLY A 492 -24.22 -19.42 -1.09
N HIS A 493 -23.05 -19.51 -0.46
CA HIS A 493 -22.36 -20.76 -0.19
C HIS A 493 -22.00 -20.80 1.29
N LEU A 494 -22.62 -21.71 2.04
CA LEU A 494 -22.28 -21.91 3.44
C LEU A 494 -21.27 -23.04 3.55
N PHE A 495 -20.03 -22.70 3.93
CA PHE A 495 -18.95 -23.66 4.13
C PHE A 495 -17.84 -23.07 5.02
N ASN A 496 -17.08 -23.94 5.70
CA ASN A 496 -15.93 -23.53 6.51
C ASN A 496 -14.72 -24.42 6.22
N PRO A 497 -13.78 -24.01 5.35
CA PRO A 497 -12.61 -24.82 5.03
C PRO A 497 -11.63 -24.94 6.21
N GLY A 498 -11.74 -24.07 7.22
CA GLY A 498 -10.96 -24.14 8.46
C GLY A 498 -11.36 -25.29 9.38
N TYR A 499 -12.58 -25.81 9.25
CA TYR A 499 -13.09 -26.93 10.04
C TYR A 499 -12.23 -28.20 9.86
N GLY A 500 -12.08 -28.65 8.62
CA GLY A 500 -11.23 -29.79 8.30
C GLY A 500 -9.76 -29.42 8.12
N LYS A 501 -9.45 -28.16 7.82
CA LYS A 501 -8.08 -27.70 7.52
C LYS A 501 -7.82 -26.28 8.05
N PRO A 502 -7.47 -26.12 9.34
CA PRO A 502 -7.34 -24.80 9.96
C PRO A 502 -6.16 -23.97 9.45
N VAL A 503 -5.12 -24.61 8.90
CA VAL A 503 -3.94 -23.93 8.37
C VAL A 503 -3.91 -23.99 6.85
N ALA A 504 -3.82 -22.81 6.23
CA ALA A 504 -3.61 -22.67 4.80
C ALA A 504 -2.18 -23.05 4.39
N ASP A 505 -2.04 -23.86 3.35
CA ASP A 505 -0.77 -24.06 2.63
C ASP A 505 -0.96 -23.61 1.17
N SER A 506 -1.58 -22.46 1.00
CA SER A 506 -2.00 -21.92 -0.29
C SER A 506 -2.01 -20.40 -0.22
N ALA A 507 -2.01 -19.75 -1.37
CA ALA A 507 -2.12 -18.30 -1.49
C ALA A 507 -3.55 -17.77 -1.33
N THR A 508 -4.53 -18.64 -1.00
CA THR A 508 -5.89 -18.23 -0.69
C THR A 508 -5.90 -17.22 0.46
N HIS A 509 -6.79 -16.23 0.41
CA HIS A 509 -6.94 -15.23 1.48
C HIS A 509 -7.05 -15.88 2.88
N PRO A 510 -6.30 -15.42 3.90
CA PRO A 510 -6.34 -16.05 5.22
C PRO A 510 -7.73 -16.10 5.87
N ALA A 511 -8.59 -15.10 5.61
CA ALA A 511 -9.97 -15.04 6.12
C ALA A 511 -10.82 -16.27 5.75
N TRP A 512 -10.50 -16.98 4.67
CA TRP A 512 -11.21 -18.22 4.30
C TRP A 512 -11.19 -19.26 5.41
N ARG A 513 -10.17 -19.28 6.29
CA ARG A 513 -10.08 -20.27 7.38
C ARG A 513 -11.10 -20.06 8.50
N ASN A 514 -11.81 -18.93 8.51
CA ASN A 514 -12.90 -18.66 9.44
C ASN A 514 -14.21 -18.33 8.70
N ALA A 515 -14.32 -18.74 7.43
CA ALA A 515 -15.49 -18.49 6.61
C ALA A 515 -16.73 -19.23 7.13
N THR A 516 -17.90 -18.58 7.04
CA THR A 516 -19.19 -19.26 7.15
C THR A 516 -19.99 -19.12 5.87
N ASN A 517 -20.12 -17.91 5.34
CA ASN A 517 -20.94 -17.63 4.17
C ASN A 517 -20.13 -16.84 3.14
N PHE A 518 -20.04 -17.35 1.92
CA PHE A 518 -19.59 -16.57 0.78
C PHE A 518 -20.77 -16.27 -0.14
N LEU A 519 -21.03 -14.98 -0.36
CA LEU A 519 -22.12 -14.48 -1.18
C LEU A 519 -21.59 -13.91 -2.49
N ILE A 520 -22.14 -14.37 -3.61
CA ILE A 520 -22.01 -13.78 -4.93
C ILE A 520 -23.21 -12.85 -5.13
N ALA A 521 -22.94 -11.60 -5.48
CA ALA A 521 -23.97 -10.64 -5.87
C ALA A 521 -23.96 -10.46 -7.39
N ALA A 522 -25.13 -10.32 -8.00
CA ALA A 522 -25.22 -10.11 -9.45
C ALA A 522 -26.22 -9.02 -9.80
N VAL A 523 -25.80 -8.13 -10.71
CA VAL A 523 -26.63 -7.08 -11.32
C VAL A 523 -26.76 -7.40 -12.80
N SER A 524 -27.99 -7.71 -13.23
CA SER A 524 -28.28 -8.00 -14.64
C SER A 524 -28.06 -6.77 -15.52
N VAL A 525 -27.45 -6.98 -16.69
CA VAL A 525 -27.22 -5.93 -17.69
C VAL A 525 -28.17 -6.15 -18.87
N PRO A 526 -29.04 -5.17 -19.20
CA PRO A 526 -29.92 -5.29 -20.35
C PRO A 526 -29.14 -5.45 -21.66
N ILE A 527 -29.65 -6.29 -22.55
CA ILE A 527 -29.08 -6.46 -23.89
C ILE A 527 -29.16 -5.13 -24.64
N GLY A 528 -28.05 -4.72 -25.26
CA GLY A 528 -27.98 -3.46 -25.98
C GLY A 528 -27.79 -2.22 -25.09
N ALA A 529 -27.58 -2.41 -23.78
CA ALA A 529 -27.24 -1.31 -22.88
C ALA A 529 -26.10 -0.45 -23.44
N SER A 530 -26.32 0.86 -23.47
CA SER A 530 -25.33 1.85 -23.86
C SER A 530 -24.12 1.81 -22.91
N LYS A 531 -22.99 2.36 -23.37
CA LYS A 531 -21.79 2.46 -22.55
C LYS A 531 -22.03 3.22 -21.23
N SER A 532 -22.87 4.26 -21.26
CA SER A 532 -23.28 4.98 -20.06
C SER A 532 -24.12 4.13 -19.11
N GLU A 533 -25.08 3.35 -19.61
CA GLU A 533 -25.89 2.47 -18.77
C GLU A 533 -25.04 1.36 -18.13
N LYS A 534 -24.13 0.74 -18.90
CA LYS A 534 -23.17 -0.24 -18.36
C LYS A 534 -22.30 0.37 -17.26
N ALA A 535 -21.85 1.62 -17.42
CA ALA A 535 -21.08 2.33 -16.39
C ALA A 535 -21.92 2.64 -15.13
N SER A 536 -23.19 3.04 -15.30
CA SER A 536 -24.11 3.26 -14.18
C SER A 536 -24.40 1.98 -13.41
N LEU A 537 -24.61 0.85 -14.10
CA LEU A 537 -24.81 -0.46 -13.47
C LEU A 537 -23.55 -0.96 -12.76
N GLN A 538 -22.36 -0.70 -13.33
CA GLN A 538 -21.10 -0.98 -12.65
C GLN A 538 -20.97 -0.14 -11.37
N ASN A 539 -21.31 1.15 -11.41
CA ASN A 539 -21.30 2.00 -10.22
C ASN A 539 -22.29 1.49 -9.16
N LEU A 540 -23.47 1.05 -9.59
CA LEU A 540 -24.47 0.44 -8.71
C LEU A 540 -23.94 -0.83 -8.03
N LEU A 541 -23.25 -1.70 -8.79
CA LEU A 541 -22.60 -2.88 -8.21
C LEU A 541 -21.52 -2.48 -7.19
N THR A 542 -20.56 -1.64 -7.59
CA THR A 542 -19.36 -1.36 -6.80
C THR A 542 -19.64 -0.53 -5.53
N ASN A 543 -20.49 0.49 -5.66
CA ASN A 543 -20.69 1.54 -4.67
C ASN A 543 -22.07 1.51 -4.00
N VAL A 544 -22.88 0.48 -4.24
CA VAL A 544 -24.13 0.27 -3.50
C VAL A 544 -24.23 -1.17 -3.04
N VAL A 545 -24.18 -2.11 -3.99
CA VAL A 545 -24.34 -3.55 -3.71
C VAL A 545 -23.15 -4.07 -2.90
N ASP A 546 -21.94 -3.97 -3.43
CA ASP A 546 -20.75 -4.49 -2.75
C ASP A 546 -20.39 -3.65 -1.52
N GLU A 547 -20.67 -2.34 -1.53
CA GLU A 547 -20.46 -1.50 -0.35
C GLU A 547 -21.31 -1.96 0.84
N ALA A 548 -22.60 -2.23 0.63
CA ALA A 548 -23.46 -2.75 1.69
C ALA A 548 -22.96 -4.08 2.26
N LEU A 549 -22.44 -4.98 1.40
CA LEU A 549 -21.86 -6.24 1.85
C LEU A 549 -20.56 -6.03 2.65
N ARG A 550 -19.70 -5.11 2.21
CA ARG A 550 -18.45 -4.74 2.91
C ARG A 550 -18.72 -4.13 4.28
N ASP A 551 -19.70 -3.25 4.38
CA ASP A 551 -20.07 -2.60 5.64
C ASP A 551 -20.64 -3.59 6.65
N ALA A 552 -21.36 -4.62 6.18
CA ALA A 552 -21.87 -5.68 7.02
C ALA A 552 -20.77 -6.63 7.56
N SER A 553 -19.60 -6.69 6.91
CA SER A 553 -18.42 -7.43 7.40
C SER A 553 -17.10 -6.77 6.97
N VAL A 554 -16.58 -5.91 7.84
CA VAL A 554 -15.29 -5.22 7.63
C VAL A 554 -14.08 -6.16 7.65
N SER A 555 -14.25 -7.35 8.22
CA SER A 555 -13.21 -8.38 8.34
C SER A 555 -13.30 -9.46 7.27
N GLY A 556 -14.26 -9.32 6.35
CA GLY A 556 -14.49 -10.19 5.21
C GLY A 556 -13.40 -10.11 4.15
N ALA A 557 -13.65 -10.86 3.08
CA ALA A 557 -12.78 -10.96 1.91
C ALA A 557 -13.63 -11.23 0.66
N THR A 558 -13.02 -11.19 -0.51
CA THR A 558 -13.71 -11.54 -1.77
C THR A 558 -12.98 -12.69 -2.45
N TYR A 559 -13.74 -13.59 -3.06
CA TYR A 559 -13.18 -14.66 -3.86
C TYR A 559 -12.78 -14.14 -5.25
N VAL A 560 -11.50 -14.20 -5.58
CA VAL A 560 -10.94 -13.65 -6.84
C VAL A 560 -11.55 -14.22 -8.14
N ASN A 561 -12.34 -15.30 -8.09
CA ASN A 561 -13.04 -15.83 -9.27
C ASN A 561 -14.48 -15.33 -9.40
N GLU A 562 -15.09 -14.84 -8.32
CA GLU A 562 -16.50 -14.46 -8.19
C GLU A 562 -16.56 -13.09 -7.49
N ALA A 563 -16.10 -12.04 -8.18
CA ALA A 563 -15.79 -10.75 -7.59
C ALA A 563 -16.14 -9.58 -8.50
N ASP A 564 -16.29 -8.39 -7.91
CA ASP A 564 -16.26 -7.14 -8.67
C ASP A 564 -14.80 -6.76 -8.97
N PRO A 565 -14.39 -6.71 -10.24
CA PRO A 565 -13.04 -6.27 -10.61
C PRO A 565 -12.75 -4.80 -10.26
N TYR A 566 -13.80 -3.98 -10.10
CA TYR A 566 -13.66 -2.53 -9.87
C TYR A 566 -13.71 -2.13 -8.40
N GLN A 567 -13.89 -3.08 -7.48
CA GLN A 567 -14.01 -2.74 -6.07
C GLN A 567 -12.74 -2.05 -5.53
N PRO A 568 -12.90 -1.04 -4.67
CA PRO A 568 -11.77 -0.38 -4.03
C PRO A 568 -10.97 -1.40 -3.22
N ASN A 569 -9.66 -1.23 -3.13
CA ASN A 569 -8.77 -2.09 -2.34
C ASN A 569 -8.84 -3.60 -2.69
N TRP A 570 -9.23 -3.97 -3.91
CA TRP A 570 -9.35 -5.36 -4.37
C TRP A 570 -8.12 -6.22 -4.05
N GLN A 571 -6.90 -5.66 -4.04
CA GLN A 571 -5.69 -6.39 -3.69
C GLN A 571 -5.76 -6.97 -2.27
N SER A 572 -6.26 -6.17 -1.33
CA SER A 572 -6.48 -6.57 0.05
C SER A 572 -7.63 -7.55 0.15
N HIS A 573 -8.73 -7.33 -0.56
CA HIS A 573 -9.90 -8.21 -0.47
C HIS A 573 -9.67 -9.58 -1.11
N PHE A 574 -8.89 -9.67 -2.19
CA PHE A 574 -8.63 -10.95 -2.89
C PHE A 574 -7.56 -11.79 -2.20
N TRP A 575 -6.49 -11.17 -1.69
CA TRP A 575 -5.35 -11.91 -1.13
C TRP A 575 -4.82 -11.40 0.21
N GLY A 576 -5.24 -10.23 0.68
CA GLY A 576 -4.84 -9.67 1.96
C GLY A 576 -3.32 -9.56 2.08
N SER A 577 -2.77 -10.12 3.16
CA SER A 577 -1.32 -10.15 3.40
C SER A 577 -0.52 -10.90 2.33
N ASN A 578 -1.14 -11.80 1.55
CA ASN A 578 -0.47 -12.59 0.52
C ASN A 578 -0.12 -11.77 -0.74
N TYR A 579 -0.77 -10.62 -0.96
CA TYR A 579 -0.66 -9.88 -2.22
C TYR A 579 0.77 -9.47 -2.58
N ASN A 580 1.55 -8.97 -1.60
CA ASN A 580 2.93 -8.52 -1.85
C ASN A 580 3.85 -9.68 -2.27
N THR A 581 3.67 -10.85 -1.67
CA THR A 581 4.41 -12.07 -2.05
C THR A 581 4.01 -12.51 -3.46
N LEU A 582 2.71 -12.56 -3.75
CA LEU A 582 2.21 -12.91 -5.08
C LEU A 582 2.71 -11.96 -6.17
N LYS A 583 2.70 -10.65 -5.91
CA LYS A 583 3.25 -9.63 -6.80
C LYS A 583 4.74 -9.83 -7.08
N THR A 584 5.50 -10.20 -6.04
CA THR A 584 6.94 -10.50 -6.17
C THR A 584 7.15 -11.76 -7.01
N THR A 585 6.39 -12.82 -6.74
CA THR A 585 6.43 -14.07 -7.52
C THR A 585 6.06 -13.82 -8.98
N ARG A 586 5.01 -13.03 -9.26
CA ARG A 586 4.64 -12.64 -10.62
C ARG A 586 5.81 -11.97 -11.35
N ASN A 587 6.48 -11.00 -10.72
CA ASN A 587 7.59 -10.28 -11.35
C ASN A 587 8.79 -11.19 -11.62
N LYS A 588 8.96 -12.27 -10.87
CA LYS A 588 9.98 -13.29 -11.12
C LYS A 588 9.63 -14.17 -12.33
N TRP A 589 8.39 -14.63 -12.42
CA TRP A 589 7.97 -15.63 -13.43
C TRP A 589 7.48 -15.03 -14.75
N ASP A 590 6.97 -13.80 -14.72
CA ASP A 590 6.56 -13.02 -15.89
C ASP A 590 6.96 -11.53 -15.77
N PRO A 591 8.27 -11.20 -15.87
CA PRO A 591 8.76 -9.82 -15.77
C PRO A 591 8.31 -8.91 -16.91
N ARG A 592 7.79 -9.48 -18.02
CA ARG A 592 7.40 -8.74 -19.24
C ARG A 592 5.89 -8.58 -19.40
N GLY A 593 5.08 -9.18 -18.52
CA GLY A 593 3.62 -9.14 -18.66
C GLY A 593 3.16 -9.80 -19.95
N ILE A 594 3.66 -11.00 -20.22
CA ILE A 594 3.14 -11.89 -21.27
C ILE A 594 1.76 -12.38 -20.86
N PHE A 595 1.62 -12.80 -19.60
CA PHE A 595 0.36 -13.21 -19.01
C PHE A 595 -0.30 -11.97 -18.39
N TYR A 596 -1.31 -11.47 -19.09
CA TYR A 596 -2.15 -10.38 -18.65
C TYR A 596 -3.57 -10.87 -18.43
N ALA A 597 -4.15 -10.48 -17.30
CA ALA A 597 -5.55 -10.66 -16.99
C ALA A 597 -5.98 -9.46 -16.13
N ARG A 598 -7.23 -9.05 -16.26
CA ARG A 598 -7.79 -8.00 -15.41
C ARG A 598 -7.86 -8.49 -13.96
N ASP A 599 -7.49 -7.62 -13.01
CA ASP A 599 -7.50 -7.86 -11.55
C ASP A 599 -6.82 -9.17 -11.10
N ALA A 600 -5.89 -9.65 -11.91
CA ALA A 600 -4.83 -10.55 -11.50
C ALA A 600 -3.71 -9.76 -10.80
N THR A 601 -2.73 -10.42 -10.19
CA THR A 601 -1.62 -9.73 -9.50
C THR A 601 -0.73 -8.87 -10.43
N ASN A 602 -1.06 -8.84 -11.73
CA ASN A 602 -0.51 -8.01 -12.81
C ASN A 602 -1.32 -6.73 -13.12
N ALA A 603 -2.54 -6.52 -12.59
CA ALA A 603 -3.47 -5.47 -13.03
C ALA A 603 -3.05 -4.03 -12.65
N SER A 604 -1.95 -3.84 -11.92
CA SER A 604 -1.33 -2.52 -11.77
C SER A 604 -0.61 -2.03 -13.04
N SER A 605 -0.62 -2.80 -14.15
CA SER A 605 -0.29 -2.28 -15.49
C SER A 605 -1.57 -1.94 -16.23
N ASN A 606 -1.90 -0.65 -16.30
CA ASN A 606 -2.99 -0.02 -17.08
C ASN A 606 -3.23 -0.68 -18.46
N VAL A 607 -4.06 -1.70 -18.53
CA VAL A 607 -4.53 -2.30 -19.78
C VAL A 607 -6.03 -2.47 -19.65
N ASP A 608 -6.78 -1.44 -20.02
CA ASP A 608 -8.23 -1.56 -20.15
C ASP A 608 -8.59 -2.17 -21.51
N ASP A 609 -9.67 -2.95 -21.52
CA ASP A 609 -10.15 -3.77 -22.64
C ASP A 609 -10.88 -2.98 -23.76
N ASP A 610 -11.10 -1.67 -23.59
CA ASP A 610 -12.13 -0.94 -24.36
C ASP A 610 -11.66 0.25 -25.22
N GLY A 611 -10.41 0.22 -25.73
CA GLY A 611 -9.99 1.05 -26.89
C GLY A 611 -10.27 2.57 -26.84
N THR A 612 -10.59 3.14 -25.68
CA THR A 612 -10.99 4.55 -25.50
C THR A 612 -10.30 5.12 -24.28
N SER A 613 -9.48 6.13 -24.56
CA SER A 613 -8.52 6.76 -23.66
C SER A 613 -9.13 7.27 -22.35
N LYS A 614 -8.35 7.24 -21.25
CA LYS A 614 -8.21 8.38 -20.31
C LYS A 614 -6.94 8.26 -19.48
N GLN A 615 -5.88 8.44 -20.24
CA GLN A 615 -4.52 8.50 -19.78
C GLN A 615 -4.13 9.85 -19.13
N ASN A 616 -3.87 10.08 -17.83
CA ASN A 616 -3.37 11.42 -17.35
C ASN A 616 -1.81 11.63 -17.18
N LYS A 617 -0.96 12.02 -18.16
CA LYS A 617 0.56 12.12 -18.04
C LYS A 617 0.92 13.57 -18.10
N PRO A 618 1.86 13.95 -17.23
CA PRO A 618 3.02 14.69 -17.67
C PRO A 618 4.05 13.71 -18.30
N THR A 619 4.12 13.76 -19.63
CA THR A 619 5.31 13.71 -20.51
C THR A 619 6.48 12.71 -20.27
N ARG A 620 7.09 12.25 -21.38
CA ARG A 620 8.44 11.63 -21.42
C ARG A 620 9.43 12.56 -20.68
N GLY A 621 10.37 12.10 -19.86
CA GLY A 621 10.87 10.74 -19.66
C GLY A 621 11.45 10.51 -18.26
N SER A 622 11.52 9.23 -17.88
CA SER A 622 12.16 8.74 -16.64
C SER A 622 12.09 7.21 -16.69
N SER A 623 13.15 6.52 -17.08
CA SER A 623 14.21 6.01 -16.21
C SER A 623 13.76 4.99 -15.15
N TRP A 624 14.55 3.93 -15.05
CA TRP A 624 14.36 2.63 -14.39
C TRP A 624 13.89 2.64 -12.93
N TRP A 625 13.93 3.79 -12.25
CA TRP A 625 13.52 3.98 -10.86
C TRP A 625 12.00 4.10 -10.62
N ARG A 626 11.16 4.25 -11.67
CA ARG A 626 9.69 4.38 -11.50
C ARG A 626 8.90 3.05 -11.37
N ARG A 627 9.59 1.91 -11.17
CA ARG A 627 8.98 0.56 -10.97
C ARG A 627 8.70 0.18 -9.51
N PHE A 628 8.96 1.06 -8.55
CA PHE A 628 8.63 0.84 -7.12
C PHE A 628 7.20 1.31 -6.81
N PRO A 629 6.40 0.55 -6.02
CA PRO A 629 5.02 0.92 -5.70
C PRO A 629 4.98 2.33 -5.13
N VAL A 630 4.10 3.20 -5.64
CA VAL A 630 4.07 4.59 -5.17
C VAL A 630 3.46 4.59 -3.77
N PRO A 631 4.26 4.87 -2.71
CA PRO A 631 3.80 4.70 -1.33
C PRO A 631 2.64 5.65 -0.99
N HIS A 632 1.92 5.42 0.11
CA HIS A 632 0.95 6.40 0.64
C HIS A 632 1.64 7.77 0.84
N VAL A 633 0.91 8.89 0.72
CA VAL A 633 1.50 10.25 0.78
C VAL A 633 2.32 10.44 2.06
N GLU A 634 1.80 9.96 3.19
CA GLU A 634 2.49 9.89 4.48
C GLU A 634 3.84 9.15 4.37
N THR A 635 3.85 7.95 3.79
CA THR A 635 5.08 7.16 3.61
C THR A 635 6.10 7.86 2.71
N ARG A 636 5.66 8.63 1.69
CA ARG A 636 6.58 9.40 0.83
C ARG A 636 7.26 10.52 1.60
N ILE A 637 6.53 11.20 2.48
CA ILE A 637 7.01 12.30 3.32
C ILE A 637 7.96 11.75 4.40
N LEU A 638 7.59 10.63 5.04
CA LEU A 638 8.43 9.92 6.00
C LEU A 638 9.76 9.46 5.36
N LEU A 639 9.71 8.90 4.14
CA LEU A 639 10.90 8.48 3.41
C LEU A 639 11.75 9.67 2.92
N ALA A 640 11.13 10.77 2.49
CA ALA A 640 11.86 12.01 2.17
C ALA A 640 12.65 12.49 3.40
N GLY A 641 11.99 12.49 4.56
CA GLY A 641 12.60 12.83 5.83
C GLY A 641 13.80 11.96 6.18
N PHE A 642 13.61 10.63 6.08
CA PHE A 642 14.66 9.65 6.31
C PHE A 642 15.88 9.90 5.39
N LEU A 643 15.70 9.97 4.07
CA LEU A 643 16.80 10.11 3.10
C LEU A 643 17.59 11.41 3.29
N ILE A 644 16.89 12.51 3.55
CA ILE A 644 17.54 13.81 3.77
C ILE A 644 18.32 13.78 5.09
N SER A 645 17.74 13.25 6.16
CA SER A 645 18.41 13.12 7.45
C SER A 645 19.65 12.20 7.40
N LEU A 646 19.56 11.09 6.68
CA LEU A 646 20.66 10.17 6.41
C LEU A 646 21.82 10.90 5.71
N SER A 647 21.50 11.70 4.71
CA SER A 647 22.49 12.48 3.94
C SER A 647 23.26 13.46 4.82
N PHE A 648 22.58 14.15 5.74
CA PHE A 648 23.20 15.06 6.69
C PHE A 648 24.09 14.36 7.73
N SER A 649 23.87 13.08 8.01
CA SER A 649 24.53 12.38 9.13
C SER A 649 25.81 11.64 8.76
N TYR A 650 26.03 11.32 7.48
CA TYR A 650 27.27 10.68 7.02
C TYR A 650 28.54 11.41 7.45
N THR A 651 28.51 12.74 7.52
CA THR A 651 29.68 13.55 7.89
C THR A 651 29.74 13.92 9.36
N GLN A 652 28.66 13.73 10.13
CA GLN A 652 28.57 14.27 11.49
C GLN A 652 29.49 13.58 12.50
N THR A 653 29.70 12.26 12.38
CA THR A 653 30.69 11.57 13.21
C THR A 653 32.11 11.74 12.67
N PRO A 654 32.37 11.56 11.36
CA PRO A 654 33.72 11.75 10.81
C PRO A 654 34.27 13.17 10.95
N ILE A 655 33.43 14.21 10.88
CA ILE A 655 33.87 15.60 11.00
C ILE A 655 34.46 15.90 12.38
N LEU A 656 34.00 15.23 13.45
CA LEU A 656 34.60 15.35 14.77
C LEU A 656 36.06 14.88 14.76
N TYR A 657 36.30 13.74 14.10
CA TYR A 657 37.63 13.16 13.96
C TYR A 657 38.52 13.96 12.99
N VAL A 658 37.96 14.53 11.92
CA VAL A 658 38.67 15.47 11.02
C VAL A 658 39.20 16.65 11.82
N PHE A 659 38.36 17.26 12.66
CA PHE A 659 38.76 18.39 13.50
C PHE A 659 39.78 17.97 14.57
N HIS A 660 39.65 16.77 15.13
CA HIS A 660 40.64 16.24 16.06
C HIS A 660 42.01 16.07 15.40
N GLN A 661 42.07 15.50 14.19
CA GLN A 661 43.31 15.34 13.42
C GLN A 661 43.90 16.69 12.99
N MET A 662 43.07 17.61 12.49
CA MET A 662 43.51 18.96 12.12
C MET A 662 44.03 19.76 13.33
N ALA A 663 43.40 19.62 14.50
CA ALA A 663 43.86 20.23 15.74
C ALA A 663 45.19 19.62 16.21
N CYS A 664 45.34 18.30 16.09
CA CYS A 664 46.58 17.58 16.37
C CYS A 664 47.72 18.07 15.45
N ASP A 665 47.47 18.23 14.15
CA ASP A 665 48.47 18.74 13.20
C ASP A 665 48.87 20.21 13.49
N VAL A 666 47.90 21.07 13.85
CA VAL A 666 48.17 22.46 14.25
C VAL A 666 48.94 22.54 15.58
N PHE A 667 48.69 21.60 16.50
CA PHE A 667 49.43 21.51 17.76
C PHE A 667 50.91 21.19 17.48
N TYR A 668 51.19 20.17 16.67
CA TYR A 668 52.57 19.77 16.32
C TYR A 668 53.27 20.70 15.32
N SER A 669 52.58 21.67 14.71
CA SER A 669 53.25 22.73 13.95
C SER A 669 53.93 23.77 14.86
N HIS A 670 53.61 23.80 16.15
CA HIS A 670 54.16 24.74 17.14
C HIS A 670 54.82 24.04 18.35
N ASN A 671 54.81 22.71 18.40
CA ASN A 671 55.36 21.89 19.49
C ASN A 671 56.31 20.82 18.93
N PRO A 672 57.23 20.25 19.74
CA PRO A 672 58.15 19.20 19.29
C PRO A 672 57.43 17.98 18.69
N PRO A 673 58.00 17.32 17.66
CA PRO A 673 57.39 16.15 17.01
C PRO A 673 57.23 14.98 17.99
N TRP A 674 56.16 14.20 17.81
CA TRP A 674 55.83 13.06 18.67
C TRP A 674 56.84 11.93 18.54
N THR A 675 57.36 11.46 19.68
CA THR A 675 58.38 10.40 19.76
C THR A 675 57.85 9.08 20.36
N GLY A 676 56.57 9.02 20.75
CA GLY A 676 55.93 7.83 21.28
C GLY A 676 55.25 6.96 20.20
N PRO A 677 54.45 5.96 20.61
CA PRO A 677 53.71 5.11 19.69
C PRO A 677 52.76 5.94 18.78
N PRO A 678 52.75 5.73 17.45
CA PRO A 678 51.98 6.54 16.50
C PRO A 678 50.49 6.70 16.85
N GLU A 679 49.89 5.67 17.43
CA GLU A 679 48.49 5.59 17.84
C GLU A 679 48.11 6.54 18.99
N LEU A 680 49.08 6.99 19.79
CA LEU A 680 48.86 7.91 20.91
C LEU A 680 49.19 9.38 20.57
N ARG A 681 49.61 9.67 19.33
CA ARG A 681 50.06 11.01 18.91
C ARG A 681 49.05 12.12 19.25
N CYS A 682 47.76 11.85 19.10
CA CYS A 682 46.69 12.83 19.27
C CYS A 682 45.89 12.69 20.58
N ALA A 683 46.20 11.70 21.43
CA ALA A 683 45.50 11.42 22.69
C ALA A 683 45.94 12.35 23.83
N ARG A 684 45.58 13.64 23.74
CA ARG A 684 45.94 14.67 24.74
C ARG A 684 44.77 15.60 25.07
N ASP A 685 44.65 16.01 26.33
CA ASP A 685 43.58 16.89 26.82
C ASP A 685 43.59 18.27 26.14
N GLU A 686 44.77 18.80 25.80
CA GLU A 686 44.90 20.09 25.11
C GLU A 686 44.38 20.03 23.66
N ILE A 687 44.60 18.91 22.98
CA ILE A 687 44.10 18.66 21.62
C ILE A 687 42.58 18.44 21.66
N SER A 688 42.08 17.68 22.65
CA SER A 688 40.65 17.47 22.88
C SER A 688 39.92 18.78 23.21
N SER A 689 40.52 19.66 24.01
CA SER A 689 39.97 20.98 24.32
C SER A 689 39.97 21.91 23.10
N ALA A 690 41.06 21.94 22.33
CA ALA A 690 41.14 22.72 21.09
C ALA A 690 40.11 22.25 20.04
N MET A 691 39.96 20.94 19.89
CA MET A 691 38.93 20.33 19.03
C MET A 691 37.52 20.72 19.50
N ALA A 692 37.22 20.59 20.79
CA ALA A 692 35.92 20.95 21.35
C ALA A 692 35.56 22.42 21.10
N THR A 693 36.53 23.34 21.23
CA THR A 693 36.33 24.76 20.89
C THR A 693 36.01 24.97 19.41
N GLN A 694 36.80 24.39 18.50
CA GLN A 694 36.59 24.55 17.06
C GLN A 694 35.28 23.91 16.59
N PHE A 695 34.90 22.79 17.18
CA PHE A 695 33.64 22.12 16.91
C PHE A 695 32.44 22.89 17.50
N SER A 696 32.60 23.54 18.65
CA SER A 696 31.57 24.43 19.22
C SER A 696 31.33 25.66 18.35
N LEU A 697 32.40 26.28 17.82
CA LEU A 697 32.30 27.36 16.83
C LEU A 697 31.57 26.91 15.55
N LEU A 698 31.88 25.70 15.07
CA LEU A 698 31.19 25.08 13.95
C LEU A 698 29.69 24.87 14.27
N GLY A 699 29.37 24.33 15.44
CA GLY A 699 27.98 24.12 15.90
C GLY A 699 27.20 25.43 15.99
N MET A 700 27.74 26.44 16.68
CA MET A 700 27.10 27.75 16.82
C MET A 700 26.87 28.42 15.47
N SER A 701 27.87 28.44 14.58
CA SER A 701 27.70 29.02 13.24
C SER A 701 26.68 28.23 12.41
N THR A 702 26.66 26.90 12.51
CA THR A 702 25.66 26.05 11.86
C THR A 702 24.26 26.37 12.34
N THR A 703 24.06 26.52 13.65
CA THR A 703 22.74 26.77 14.24
C THR A 703 22.27 28.21 13.99
N PHE A 704 23.18 29.19 13.99
CA PHE A 704 22.85 30.57 13.65
C PHE A 704 22.41 30.68 12.18
N CYS A 705 23.21 30.15 11.25
CA CYS A 705 22.86 30.12 9.83
C CYS A 705 21.60 29.26 9.57
N GLY A 706 21.43 28.16 10.32
CA GLY A 706 20.22 27.32 10.32
C GLY A 706 18.97 28.04 10.81
N THR A 707 19.10 28.95 11.78
CA THR A 707 17.98 29.77 12.24
C THR A 707 17.53 30.75 11.16
N ILE A 708 18.47 31.42 10.49
CA ILE A 708 18.14 32.29 9.34
C ILE A 708 17.50 31.45 8.22
N ASN A 709 18.02 30.25 8.00
CA ASN A 709 17.48 29.30 7.02
C ASN A 709 16.04 28.92 7.27
N LEU A 710 15.58 28.83 8.52
CA LEU A 710 14.16 28.59 8.84
C LEU A 710 13.27 29.65 8.20
N PHE A 711 13.63 30.93 8.32
CA PHE A 711 12.86 32.04 7.75
C PHE A 711 12.94 32.08 6.23
N VAL A 712 14.14 31.89 5.68
CA VAL A 712 14.34 31.82 4.23
C VAL A 712 13.51 30.67 3.64
N SER A 713 13.48 29.52 4.31
CA SER A 713 12.71 28.35 3.89
C SER A 713 11.21 28.59 3.98
N GLY A 714 10.72 29.15 5.09
CA GLY A 714 9.30 29.50 5.26
C GLY A 714 8.83 30.51 4.22
N TRP A 715 9.61 31.56 3.96
CA TRP A 715 9.33 32.52 2.90
C TRP A 715 9.32 31.84 1.52
N THR A 716 10.30 30.97 1.25
CA THR A 716 10.38 30.23 -0.01
C THR A 716 9.17 29.31 -0.19
N ALA A 717 8.68 28.69 0.87
CA ALA A 717 7.48 27.84 0.84
C ALA A 717 6.21 28.63 0.56
N LYS A 718 6.00 29.76 1.25
CA LYS A 718 4.84 30.64 1.01
C LYS A 718 4.87 31.26 -0.39
N ARG A 719 6.06 31.56 -0.92
CA ARG A 719 6.20 32.23 -2.23
C ARG A 719 6.16 31.27 -3.42
N PHE A 720 6.77 30.10 -3.29
CA PHE A 720 7.03 29.18 -4.41
C PHE A 720 6.50 27.76 -4.19
N GLY A 721 5.88 27.49 -3.03
CA GLY A 721 5.33 26.19 -2.65
C GLY A 721 6.31 25.32 -1.85
N PRO A 722 5.81 24.47 -0.92
CA PRO A 722 6.65 23.62 -0.06
C PRO A 722 7.59 22.70 -0.85
N LYS A 723 7.14 22.13 -1.97
CA LYS A 723 7.96 21.24 -2.80
C LYS A 723 9.24 21.92 -3.32
N ARG A 724 9.13 23.15 -3.83
CA ARG A 724 10.30 23.90 -4.34
C ARG A 724 11.23 24.32 -3.22
N ALA A 725 10.67 24.71 -2.07
CA ALA A 725 11.48 24.98 -0.89
C ALA A 725 12.31 23.75 -0.49
N LEU A 726 11.72 22.55 -0.46
CA LEU A 726 12.43 21.31 -0.12
C LEU A 726 13.60 20.97 -1.07
N LEU A 727 13.47 21.27 -2.37
CA LEU A 727 14.55 21.08 -3.34
C LEU A 727 15.76 21.97 -3.03
N VAL A 728 15.52 23.23 -2.67
CA VAL A 728 16.60 24.14 -2.24
C VAL A 728 17.25 23.62 -0.95
N GLN A 729 16.44 23.12 -0.01
CA GLN A 729 16.93 22.58 1.26
C GLN A 729 17.72 21.28 1.15
N THR A 730 17.81 20.66 -0.02
CA THR A 730 18.58 19.42 -0.24
C THR A 730 19.74 19.63 -1.21
N PHE A 731 19.57 20.45 -2.25
CA PHE A 731 20.61 20.70 -3.24
C PHE A 731 21.76 21.57 -2.72
N VAL A 732 21.44 22.65 -2.00
CA VAL A 732 22.45 23.58 -1.46
C VAL A 732 23.39 22.93 -0.44
N PRO A 733 22.91 22.03 0.46
CA PRO A 733 23.78 21.18 1.27
C PRO A 733 24.78 20.33 0.47
N ALA A 734 24.45 19.86 -0.74
CA ALA A 734 25.42 19.13 -1.57
C ALA A 734 26.61 20.02 -1.94
N VAL A 735 26.35 21.29 -2.30
CA VAL A 735 27.41 22.28 -2.60
C VAL A 735 28.27 22.55 -1.36
N ARG A 736 27.64 22.66 -0.18
CA ARG A 736 28.35 22.78 1.09
C ARG A 736 29.31 21.61 1.29
N VAL A 737 28.83 20.37 1.16
CA VAL A 737 29.63 19.17 1.40
C VAL A 737 30.77 19.04 0.37
N ALA A 738 30.53 19.35 -0.91
CA ALA A 738 31.58 19.38 -1.92
C ALA A 738 32.71 20.37 -1.56
N THR A 739 32.36 21.51 -0.98
CA THR A 739 33.34 22.48 -0.48
C THR A 739 34.06 21.97 0.78
N GLN A 740 33.36 21.21 1.65
CA GLN A 740 33.97 20.59 2.82
C GLN A 740 34.99 19.51 2.45
N VAL A 741 34.81 18.77 1.34
CA VAL A 741 35.82 17.82 0.82
C VAL A 741 37.15 18.55 0.55
N LEU A 742 37.11 19.75 -0.01
CA LEU A 742 38.31 20.58 -0.20
C LEU A 742 38.95 20.98 1.13
N GLY A 743 38.13 21.27 2.15
CA GLY A 743 38.60 21.53 3.51
C GLY A 743 39.30 20.33 4.15
N VAL A 744 38.73 19.13 3.99
CA VAL A 744 39.34 17.87 4.48
C VAL A 744 40.68 17.62 3.79
N VAL A 745 40.77 17.83 2.48
CA VAL A 745 42.03 17.67 1.72
C VAL A 745 43.07 18.72 2.11
N ALA A 746 42.65 19.96 2.38
CA ALA A 746 43.57 21.03 2.77
C ALA A 746 44.22 20.78 4.14
N GLY A 747 43.51 20.17 5.10
CA GLY A 747 44.04 19.86 6.42
C GLY A 747 44.37 21.09 7.29
N GLY A 748 44.77 20.84 8.54
CA GLY A 748 45.21 21.86 9.50
C GLY A 748 44.26 23.06 9.65
N ARG A 749 44.83 24.26 9.86
CA ARG A 749 44.06 25.49 10.10
C ARG A 749 43.24 25.94 8.89
N ALA A 750 43.78 25.78 7.68
CA ALA A 750 43.09 26.13 6.45
C ALA A 750 41.83 25.28 6.24
N GLY A 751 41.94 23.97 6.46
CA GLY A 751 40.82 23.03 6.40
C GLY A 751 39.70 23.37 7.39
N MET A 752 40.05 23.64 8.65
CA MET A 752 39.07 24.03 9.68
C MET A 752 38.31 25.30 9.29
N LEU A 753 39.02 26.34 8.81
CA LEU A 753 38.40 27.59 8.37
C LEU A 753 37.47 27.39 7.17
N ILE A 754 37.90 26.62 6.17
CA ILE A 754 37.06 26.29 5.00
C ILE A 754 35.76 25.64 5.48
N ILE A 755 35.84 24.62 6.34
CA ILE A 755 34.65 23.90 6.84
C ILE A 755 33.74 24.83 7.66
N GLN A 756 34.28 25.69 8.52
CA GLN A 756 33.49 26.66 9.28
C GLN A 756 32.83 27.71 8.37
N CYS A 757 33.54 28.27 7.40
CA CYS A 757 32.97 29.26 6.48
C CYS A 757 31.83 28.69 5.62
N THR A 758 31.84 27.39 5.33
CA THR A 758 30.74 26.75 4.59
C THR A 758 29.40 26.78 5.32
N GLN A 759 29.37 27.12 6.62
CA GLN A 759 28.10 27.28 7.35
C GLN A 759 27.24 28.41 6.76
N ILE A 760 27.83 29.44 6.15
CA ILE A 760 27.03 30.50 5.52
C ILE A 760 26.14 29.99 4.39
N ILE A 761 26.55 28.90 3.73
CA ILE A 761 25.78 28.24 2.68
C ILE A 761 24.48 27.65 3.25
N THR A 762 24.47 27.27 4.54
CA THR A 762 23.28 26.68 5.18
C THR A 762 22.14 27.65 5.36
N VAL A 763 22.38 28.97 5.23
CA VAL A 763 21.33 30.00 5.24
C VAL A 763 20.31 29.75 4.13
N ILE A 764 20.78 29.33 2.96
CA ILE A 764 19.91 29.09 1.80
C ILE A 764 19.35 27.67 1.86
N GLY A 765 20.16 26.68 2.22
CA GLY A 765 19.69 25.29 2.37
C GLY A 765 20.39 24.56 3.49
N GLY A 766 19.62 24.10 4.48
CA GLY A 766 20.16 23.55 5.71
C GLY A 766 19.22 22.58 6.43
N PRO A 767 19.72 21.97 7.52
CA PRO A 767 18.98 20.96 8.25
C PRO A 767 17.67 21.49 8.85
N MET A 768 17.66 22.76 9.30
CA MET A 768 16.46 23.34 9.89
C MET A 768 15.37 23.65 8.87
N GLY A 769 15.77 24.11 7.68
CA GLY A 769 14.85 24.40 6.60
C GLY A 769 14.12 23.16 6.11
N TYR A 770 14.81 22.04 5.86
CA TYR A 770 14.11 20.84 5.37
C TYR A 770 13.14 20.28 6.43
N ILE A 771 13.51 20.30 7.71
CA ILE A 771 12.64 19.84 8.81
C ILE A 771 11.36 20.67 8.83
N LEU A 772 11.47 21.99 8.70
CA LEU A 772 10.31 22.88 8.60
C LEU A 772 9.42 22.49 7.41
N ILE A 773 9.99 22.38 6.21
CA ILE A 773 9.20 22.12 5.00
C ILE A 773 8.49 20.76 5.07
N ILE A 774 9.14 19.73 5.61
CA ILE A 774 8.53 18.41 5.76
C ILE A 774 7.43 18.41 6.83
N ASN A 775 7.60 19.16 7.92
CA ASN A 775 6.53 19.32 8.92
C ASN A 775 5.33 20.08 8.35
N ILE A 776 5.54 21.11 7.52
CA ILE A 776 4.46 21.80 6.80
C ILE A 776 3.72 20.81 5.90
N LEU A 777 4.45 20.02 5.10
CA LEU A 777 3.85 18.98 4.25
C LEU A 777 3.04 17.95 5.07
N ALA A 778 3.53 17.53 6.23
CA ALA A 778 2.80 16.60 7.10
C ALA A 778 1.56 17.26 7.76
N GLY A 779 1.62 18.53 8.14
CA GLY A 779 0.48 19.25 8.73
C GLY A 779 -0.68 19.43 7.76
N GLU A 780 -0.37 19.71 6.49
CA GLU A 780 -1.37 19.92 5.44
C GLU A 780 -1.94 18.60 4.90
N LEU A 781 -1.14 17.54 4.81
CA LEU A 781 -1.53 16.29 4.12
C LEU A 781 -2.04 15.19 5.06
N VAL A 782 -2.07 15.42 6.38
CA VAL A 782 -2.49 14.42 7.38
C VAL A 782 -3.70 14.93 8.17
N ALA A 783 -4.70 14.06 8.32
CA ALA A 783 -5.92 14.34 9.08
C ALA A 783 -5.60 14.70 10.56
N PRO A 784 -6.31 15.68 11.17
CA PRO A 784 -6.01 16.21 12.51
C PRO A 784 -5.78 15.14 13.59
N ALA A 785 -6.64 14.12 13.65
CA ALA A 785 -6.58 13.04 14.63
C ALA A 785 -5.29 12.20 14.59
N ARG A 786 -4.55 12.21 13.47
CA ARG A 786 -3.27 11.48 13.32
C ARG A 786 -2.05 12.39 13.25
N ARG A 787 -2.19 13.71 13.37
CA ARG A 787 -1.05 14.64 13.22
C ARG A 787 0.02 14.42 14.30
N THR A 788 -0.37 14.32 15.57
CA THR A 788 0.58 14.12 16.68
C THR A 788 1.38 12.82 16.52
N SER A 789 0.72 11.73 16.11
CA SER A 789 1.40 10.47 15.87
C SER A 789 2.30 10.51 14.64
N VAL A 790 1.87 11.12 13.52
CA VAL A 790 2.69 11.25 12.31
C VAL A 790 3.88 12.19 12.53
N PHE A 791 3.76 13.27 13.30
CA PHE A 791 4.90 14.10 13.70
C PHE A 791 5.91 13.31 14.54
N GLY A 792 5.43 12.44 15.44
CA GLY A 792 6.27 11.49 16.18
C GLY A 792 6.99 10.50 15.25
N MET A 793 6.26 9.85 14.35
CA MET A 793 6.82 8.91 13.37
C MET A 793 7.82 9.58 12.43
N LEU A 794 7.55 10.81 11.99
CA LEU A 794 8.43 11.58 11.14
C LEU A 794 9.74 11.94 11.84
N GLN A 795 9.65 12.41 13.08
CA GLN A 795 10.82 12.63 13.92
C GLN A 795 11.60 11.33 14.12
N GLY A 796 10.90 10.21 14.30
CA GLY A 796 11.51 8.89 14.39
C GLY A 796 12.24 8.49 13.10
N CYS A 797 11.64 8.70 11.93
CA CYS A 797 12.28 8.47 10.63
C CYS A 797 13.53 9.32 10.44
N PHE A 798 13.52 10.59 10.86
CA PHE A 798 14.75 11.40 10.88
C PHE A 798 15.82 10.75 11.75
N MET A 799 15.47 10.23 12.92
CA MET A 799 16.44 9.64 13.85
C MET A 799 16.99 8.31 13.32
N VAL A 800 16.18 7.47 12.68
CA VAL A 800 16.67 6.24 12.03
C VAL A 800 17.62 6.58 10.87
N GLY A 801 17.29 7.59 10.06
CA GLY A 801 18.17 8.07 9.00
C GLY A 801 19.48 8.61 9.56
N GLN A 802 19.41 9.42 10.60
CA GLN A 802 20.59 9.91 11.31
C GLN A 802 21.43 8.77 11.87
N GLY A 803 20.81 7.78 12.51
CA GLY A 803 21.51 6.63 13.10
C GLY A 803 22.28 5.82 12.08
N LEU A 804 21.64 5.48 10.95
CA LEU A 804 22.34 4.82 9.83
C LEU A 804 23.45 5.71 9.27
N GLY A 805 23.23 7.01 9.17
CA GLY A 805 24.24 7.95 8.69
C GLY A 805 25.47 8.02 9.60
N TYR A 806 25.28 8.06 10.92
CA TYR A 806 26.38 8.05 11.89
C TYR A 806 27.17 6.74 11.83
N LEU A 807 26.45 5.61 11.81
CA LEU A 807 27.06 4.29 11.75
C LEU A 807 27.86 4.11 10.47
N CYS A 808 27.21 4.28 9.32
CA CYS A 808 27.85 4.14 8.02
C CYS A 808 28.96 5.18 7.84
N GLY A 809 28.74 6.44 8.24
CA GLY A 809 29.74 7.49 8.17
C GLY A 809 31.01 7.14 8.96
N GLY A 810 30.86 6.68 10.20
CA GLY A 810 31.98 6.23 11.04
C GLY A 810 32.72 5.03 10.44
N MET A 811 31.97 3.99 10.03
CA MET A 811 32.56 2.80 9.41
C MET A 811 33.28 3.09 8.10
N ILE A 812 32.68 3.90 7.21
CA ILE A 812 33.30 4.33 5.95
C ILE A 812 34.58 5.11 6.23
N GLY A 813 34.55 5.98 7.25
CA GLY A 813 35.70 6.77 7.67
C GLY A 813 36.88 5.91 8.12
N ASP A 814 36.62 4.84 8.87
CA ASP A 814 37.67 3.94 9.36
C ASP A 814 38.13 2.92 8.31
N ILE A 815 37.22 2.36 7.51
CA ILE A 815 37.55 1.32 6.51
C ILE A 815 38.19 1.94 5.25
N TRP A 816 37.64 3.05 4.76
CA TRP A 816 38.00 3.62 3.46
C TRP A 816 38.61 5.03 3.54
N GLY A 817 38.79 5.55 4.76
CA GLY A 817 39.47 6.80 5.04
C GLY A 817 38.54 8.00 5.20
N ILE A 818 39.04 8.99 5.93
CA ILE A 818 38.28 10.14 6.48
C ILE A 818 37.60 11.05 5.43
N ARG A 819 38.05 10.98 4.17
CA ARG A 819 37.48 11.74 3.05
C ARG A 819 36.19 11.11 2.50
N ARG A 820 36.11 9.77 2.49
CA ARG A 820 35.02 9.04 1.82
C ARG A 820 33.62 9.32 2.38
N PRO A 821 33.42 9.52 3.70
CA PRO A 821 32.10 9.88 4.21
C PRO A 821 31.53 11.18 3.61
N PHE A 822 32.39 12.16 3.30
CA PHE A 822 31.98 13.42 2.68
C PHE A 822 31.58 13.26 1.22
N GLU A 823 32.28 12.39 0.48
CA GLU A 823 31.93 12.06 -0.91
C GLU A 823 30.61 11.29 -0.97
N VAL A 824 30.40 10.34 -0.06
CA VAL A 824 29.15 9.60 0.06
C VAL A 824 28.00 10.53 0.44
N ALA A 825 28.22 11.46 1.37
CA ALA A 825 27.23 12.47 1.73
C ALA A 825 26.85 13.37 0.55
N PHE A 826 27.82 13.80 -0.26
CA PHE A 826 27.56 14.59 -1.48
C PHE A 826 26.64 13.84 -2.44
N CYS A 827 26.95 12.58 -2.75
CA CYS A 827 26.12 11.74 -3.61
C CYS A 827 24.73 11.50 -3.00
N SER A 828 24.66 11.27 -1.69
CA SER A 828 23.40 11.07 -0.97
C SER A 828 22.48 12.29 -1.03
N PHE A 829 23.02 13.50 -0.93
CA PHE A 829 22.23 14.73 -1.10
C PHE A 829 21.64 14.88 -2.50
N LEU A 830 22.41 14.56 -3.54
CA LEU A 830 21.90 14.59 -4.92
C LEU A 830 20.75 13.59 -5.13
N LEU A 831 20.87 12.40 -4.54
CA LEU A 831 19.80 11.39 -4.55
C LEU A 831 18.57 11.84 -3.76
N ALA A 832 18.76 12.47 -2.60
CA ALA A 832 17.66 13.02 -1.80
C ALA A 832 16.94 14.16 -2.52
N THR A 833 17.67 15.05 -3.22
CA THR A 833 17.07 16.10 -4.08
C THR A 833 16.28 15.49 -5.23
N LEU A 834 16.80 14.46 -5.89
CA LEU A 834 16.10 13.76 -6.95
C LEU A 834 14.81 13.11 -6.43
N TYR A 835 14.88 12.44 -5.27
CA TYR A 835 13.70 11.84 -4.63
C TYR A 835 12.65 12.90 -4.27
N ALA A 836 13.04 14.00 -3.60
CA ALA A 836 12.12 15.09 -3.26
C ALA A 836 11.44 15.69 -4.51
N SER A 837 12.14 15.74 -5.65
CA SER A 837 11.58 16.26 -6.90
C SER A 837 10.48 15.36 -7.51
N VAL A 838 10.64 14.04 -7.36
CA VAL A 838 9.76 13.04 -7.99
C VAL A 838 8.62 12.60 -7.07
N ALA A 839 8.90 12.43 -5.77
CA ALA A 839 8.02 11.71 -4.85
C ALA A 839 7.14 12.63 -3.96
N VAL A 840 7.57 13.86 -3.68
CA VAL A 840 6.81 14.79 -2.82
C VAL A 840 5.72 15.49 -3.66
N PRO A 841 4.44 15.51 -3.20
CA PRO A 841 3.34 16.13 -3.93
C PRO A 841 3.47 17.66 -3.99
N TYR A 842 2.77 18.27 -4.95
CA TYR A 842 2.67 19.73 -5.06
C TYR A 842 1.47 20.23 -4.26
N ILE A 843 1.65 21.28 -3.48
CA ILE A 843 0.59 22.01 -2.77
C ILE A 843 0.64 23.44 -3.29
N ASP A 844 -0.53 23.99 -3.65
CA ASP A 844 -0.64 25.35 -4.17
C ASP A 844 -0.24 26.35 -3.08
N PRO A 845 0.67 27.31 -3.35
CA PRO A 845 1.02 28.34 -2.38
C PRO A 845 -0.18 29.17 -1.87
N ALA A 846 -1.25 29.28 -2.65
CA ALA A 846 -2.45 30.04 -2.27
C ALA A 846 -3.20 29.44 -1.08
N THR A 847 -3.16 28.12 -0.88
CA THR A 847 -3.81 27.46 0.28
C THR A 847 -3.09 27.74 1.60
N LEU A 848 -1.85 28.23 1.53
CA LEU A 848 -1.04 28.61 2.70
C LEU A 848 -1.19 30.10 3.06
N THR A 849 -1.97 30.88 2.29
CA THR A 849 -2.18 32.31 2.48
C THR A 849 -3.65 32.65 2.36
N ASP A 850 -4.33 32.87 3.49
CA ASP A 850 -5.71 33.36 3.49
C ASP A 850 -5.85 34.64 2.66
N GLY A 851 -6.96 34.76 1.94
CA GLY A 851 -7.26 35.75 0.88
C GLY A 851 -7.27 37.24 1.27
N LYS A 852 -6.61 37.66 2.36
CA LYS A 852 -6.34 39.08 2.63
C LYS A 852 -4.94 39.45 2.15
N LYS A 853 -4.89 40.13 0.99
CA LYS A 853 -3.69 40.86 0.53
C LYS A 853 -3.32 41.95 1.54
N ASN A 854 -2.51 41.60 2.54
CA ASN A 854 -1.87 42.60 3.38
C ASN A 854 -0.64 43.16 2.65
N SER A 855 -0.86 44.26 1.95
CA SER A 855 0.17 45.11 1.37
C SER A 855 0.96 45.82 2.48
N GLY A 856 2.13 45.30 2.83
CA GLY A 856 3.05 45.96 3.77
C GLY A 856 4.50 45.52 3.54
N LYS A 857 5.39 46.50 3.29
CA LYS A 857 6.82 46.30 2.93
C LYS A 857 7.64 45.64 4.05
N GLY A 858 8.41 44.62 3.69
CA GLY A 858 9.80 44.32 4.12
C GLY A 858 10.13 44.21 5.62
N PHE A 859 10.63 43.03 6.02
CA PHE A 859 11.27 42.69 7.31
C PHE A 859 10.38 42.70 8.58
N SER A 860 9.35 43.55 8.70
CA SER A 860 8.44 43.50 9.86
C SER A 860 7.51 42.26 9.86
N GLN A 861 7.18 41.75 8.67
CA GLN A 861 6.45 40.49 8.50
C GLN A 861 7.24 39.24 8.96
N LEU A 862 8.55 39.40 9.22
CA LEU A 862 9.46 38.29 9.55
C LEU A 862 9.33 37.83 11.02
N PHE A 863 8.81 38.71 11.90
CA PHE A 863 8.56 38.43 13.31
C PHE A 863 7.08 38.30 13.66
N THR A 864 6.18 38.37 12.67
CA THR A 864 4.73 38.17 12.87
C THR A 864 4.40 36.86 13.61
N PRO A 865 5.07 35.71 13.35
CA PRO A 865 4.78 34.47 14.07
C PRO A 865 5.05 34.54 15.59
N LEU A 866 5.96 35.41 16.05
CA LEU A 866 6.22 35.59 17.48
C LEU A 866 5.07 36.27 18.23
N ARG A 867 4.10 36.89 17.53
CA ARG A 867 2.92 37.46 18.17
C ARG A 867 2.06 36.40 18.87
N VAL A 868 2.12 35.14 18.41
CA VAL A 868 1.44 34.00 19.05
C VAL A 868 1.96 33.74 20.48
N LEU A 869 3.16 34.22 20.82
CA LEU A 869 3.72 34.09 22.17
C LEU A 869 3.18 35.14 23.15
N LEU A 870 2.47 36.17 22.68
CA LEU A 870 1.82 37.14 23.55
C LEU A 870 0.61 36.50 24.25
N PRO A 871 0.23 36.98 25.45
CA PRO A 871 -0.92 36.43 26.17
C PRO A 871 -2.19 36.53 25.33
N GLN A 872 -2.81 35.39 25.02
CA GLN A 872 -4.04 35.32 24.23
C GLN A 872 -5.20 35.95 25.02
N ARG A 873 -6.09 36.66 24.34
CA ARG A 873 -7.36 37.13 24.93
C ARG A 873 -8.44 36.11 24.63
N VAL A 874 -9.14 35.67 25.66
CA VAL A 874 -10.14 34.61 25.57
C VAL A 874 -11.46 35.12 26.14
N LEU A 875 -12.54 34.99 25.37
CA LEU A 875 -13.91 35.26 25.78
C LEU A 875 -14.46 34.05 26.54
N LEU A 876 -14.77 34.24 27.82
CA LEU A 876 -15.34 33.20 28.67
C LEU A 876 -16.86 33.08 28.42
N LYS A 877 -17.44 31.92 28.76
CA LYS A 877 -18.91 31.66 28.65
C LYS A 877 -19.81 32.68 29.34
N ASN A 878 -19.26 33.45 30.28
CA ASN A 878 -19.96 34.52 30.99
C ASN A 878 -19.83 35.89 30.31
N GLY A 879 -19.32 35.95 29.07
CA GLY A 879 -19.10 37.19 28.31
C GLY A 879 -17.85 37.99 28.70
N THR A 880 -17.04 37.52 29.66
CA THR A 880 -15.86 38.28 30.11
C THR A 880 -14.59 37.92 29.35
N VAL A 881 -13.82 38.93 28.93
CA VAL A 881 -12.52 38.75 28.26
C VAL A 881 -11.40 38.68 29.30
N LYS A 882 -10.58 37.61 29.27
CA LYS A 882 -9.39 37.45 30.12
C LYS A 882 -8.14 37.13 29.31
N LYS A 883 -6.97 37.54 29.85
CA LYS A 883 -5.66 37.16 29.29
C LYS A 883 -5.25 35.77 29.77
N HIS A 884 -4.82 34.93 28.83
CA HIS A 884 -4.38 33.56 29.05
C HIS A 884 -2.89 33.41 28.69
N TYR A 885 -2.12 32.76 29.57
CA TYR A 885 -0.65 32.67 29.47
C TYR A 885 -0.15 31.25 29.14
N GLY A 886 -1.03 30.32 28.74
CA GLY A 886 -0.69 28.91 28.52
C GLY A 886 0.44 28.68 27.52
N VAL A 887 0.36 29.35 26.37
CA VAL A 887 1.34 29.29 25.27
C VAL A 887 2.71 29.86 25.68
N LEU A 888 2.74 30.94 26.47
CA LEU A 888 3.98 31.58 26.92
C LEU A 888 4.79 30.65 27.84
N PHE A 889 4.14 30.02 28.81
CA PHE A 889 4.80 29.07 29.71
C PHE A 889 5.19 27.77 28.99
N LEU A 890 4.39 27.32 28.02
CA LEU A 890 4.73 26.19 27.17
C LEU A 890 6.06 26.43 26.43
N CYS A 891 6.16 27.55 25.72
CA CYS A 891 7.37 27.90 24.98
C CYS A 891 8.58 28.13 25.89
N SER A 892 8.40 28.77 27.05
CA SER A 892 9.48 29.00 28.02
C SER A 892 10.02 27.68 28.59
N GLY A 893 9.13 26.73 28.90
CA GLY A 893 9.51 25.41 29.39
C GLY A 893 10.18 24.56 28.32
N VAL A 894 9.67 24.59 27.08
CA VAL A 894 10.32 23.92 25.93
C VAL A 894 11.70 24.50 25.65
N PHE A 895 11.88 25.82 25.73
CA PHE A 895 13.18 26.47 25.58
C PHE A 895 14.20 25.91 26.58
N LEU A 896 13.88 25.90 27.87
CA LEU A 896 14.77 25.40 28.91
C LEU A 896 15.00 23.88 28.77
N GLY A 897 13.98 23.14 28.38
CA GLY A 897 14.10 21.70 28.12
C GLY A 897 15.06 21.39 26.98
N VAL A 898 14.98 22.13 25.86
CA VAL A 898 15.92 21.99 24.74
C VAL A 898 17.30 22.53 25.09
N LEU A 899 17.39 23.58 25.90
CA LEU A 899 18.66 24.12 26.40
C LEU A 899 19.43 23.07 27.20
N ALA A 900 18.74 22.26 28.00
CA ALA A 900 19.35 21.13 28.69
C ALA A 900 19.64 19.98 27.71
N THR A 901 18.60 19.35 27.20
CA THR A 901 18.68 18.07 26.48
C THR A 901 19.40 18.17 25.13
N GLY A 902 19.51 19.37 24.55
CA GLY A 902 20.04 19.59 23.20
C GLY A 902 21.53 19.33 23.03
N TYR A 903 22.33 19.42 24.11
CA TYR A 903 23.78 19.18 24.05
C TYR A 903 24.17 17.75 24.44
N ALA A 904 23.27 16.96 25.04
CA ALA A 904 23.58 15.64 25.58
C ALA A 904 24.22 14.66 24.56
N PRO A 905 23.74 14.54 23.30
CA PRO A 905 24.34 13.62 22.34
C PRO A 905 25.77 14.00 21.92
N LEU A 906 26.06 15.31 21.86
CA LEU A 906 27.40 15.81 21.54
C LEU A 906 28.32 15.70 22.75
N LEU A 907 27.82 15.99 23.95
CA LEU A 907 28.55 15.84 25.21
C LEU A 907 29.03 14.40 25.41
N ILE A 908 28.17 13.42 25.12
CA ILE A 908 28.49 11.99 25.22
C ILE A 908 29.61 11.61 24.23
N GLN A 909 29.54 12.06 22.98
CA GLN A 909 30.59 11.80 21.98
C GLN A 909 31.93 12.44 22.36
N LEU A 910 31.92 13.71 22.77
CA LEU A 910 33.13 14.42 23.18
C LEU A 910 33.75 13.79 24.43
N TYR A 911 32.93 13.38 25.41
CA TYR A 911 33.42 12.70 26.60
C TYR A 911 33.97 11.31 26.27
N ALA A 912 33.30 10.54 25.39
CA ALA A 912 33.76 9.21 24.98
C ALA A 912 35.10 9.27 24.23
N ALA A 913 35.22 10.20 23.29
CA ALA A 913 36.47 10.43 22.57
C ALA A 913 37.60 10.87 23.50
N ALA A 914 37.34 11.81 24.42
CA ALA A 914 38.36 12.34 25.32
C ALA A 914 38.78 11.37 26.42
N LYS A 915 37.85 10.61 27.01
CA LYS A 915 38.11 9.74 28.17
C LYS A 915 38.45 8.30 27.79
N PHE A 916 37.83 7.78 26.73
CA PHE A 916 37.89 6.35 26.35
C PHE A 916 38.51 6.14 24.96
N ASN A 917 39.01 7.18 24.29
CA ASN A 917 39.68 7.11 22.98
C ASN A 917 38.84 6.47 21.87
N PHE A 918 37.52 6.73 21.86
CA PHE A 918 36.65 6.20 20.81
C PHE A 918 37.06 6.70 19.42
N ASN A 919 37.20 5.77 18.46
CA ASN A 919 37.46 6.07 17.06
C ASN A 919 36.17 6.53 16.33
N GLN A 920 36.20 6.63 14.99
CA GLN A 920 35.04 7.09 14.21
C GLN A 920 33.92 6.06 14.24
N ALA A 921 34.23 4.76 14.11
CA ALA A 921 33.26 3.69 14.18
C ALA A 921 32.64 3.59 15.59
N ASP A 922 33.43 3.67 16.67
CA ASP A 922 32.93 3.59 18.05
C ASP A 922 31.94 4.72 18.35
N ASN A 923 32.28 5.96 17.97
CA ASN A 923 31.36 7.11 18.07
C ASN A 923 30.17 6.98 17.11
N GLY A 924 30.36 6.33 15.97
CA GLY A 924 29.31 6.02 15.01
C GLY A 924 28.29 5.05 15.61
N PHE A 925 28.75 3.98 16.25
CA PHE A 925 27.92 3.05 17.03
C PHE A 925 27.23 3.74 18.20
N LEU A 926 27.94 4.61 18.92
CA LEU A 926 27.39 5.31 20.08
C LEU A 926 26.24 6.24 19.69
N THR A 927 26.46 7.07 18.69
CA THR A 927 25.49 8.05 18.22
C THR A 927 24.35 7.39 17.44
N SER A 928 24.65 6.31 16.71
CA SER A 928 23.61 5.51 16.05
C SER A 928 22.73 4.77 17.03
N GLY A 929 23.28 4.18 18.10
CA GLY A 929 22.50 3.55 19.17
C GLY A 929 21.52 4.54 19.81
N PHE A 930 21.99 5.76 20.11
CA PHE A 930 21.12 6.85 20.59
C PHE A 930 19.99 7.17 19.59
N ALA A 931 20.34 7.35 18.31
CA ALA A 931 19.38 7.73 17.28
C ALA A 931 18.39 6.60 16.94
N PHE A 932 18.82 5.34 16.92
CA PHE A 932 17.96 4.19 16.69
C PHE A 932 16.98 3.96 17.83
N MET A 933 17.44 4.06 19.07
CA MET A 933 16.53 3.94 20.21
C MET A 933 15.51 5.07 20.26
N ARG A 934 15.96 6.29 19.95
CA ARG A 934 15.06 7.44 19.81
C ARG A 934 14.05 7.22 18.70
N GLY A 935 14.51 6.73 17.55
CA GLY A 935 13.68 6.41 16.40
C GLY A 935 12.64 5.33 16.72
N ALA A 936 13.07 4.21 17.28
CA ALA A 936 12.20 3.10 17.64
C ALA A 936 11.16 3.51 18.69
N PHE A 937 11.57 4.25 19.72
CA PHE A 937 10.64 4.80 20.70
C PHE A 937 9.57 5.68 20.03
N LEU A 938 9.97 6.63 19.18
CA LEU A 938 9.06 7.55 18.52
C LEU A 938 8.15 6.91 17.45
N ILE A 939 8.60 5.84 16.79
CA ILE A 939 7.83 5.14 15.73
C ILE A 939 6.86 4.13 16.34
N PHE A 940 7.29 3.35 17.34
CA PHE A 940 6.51 2.19 17.82
C PHE A 940 5.85 2.44 19.18
N ALA A 941 6.58 3.00 20.15
CA ALA A 941 6.09 3.14 21.52
C ALA A 941 5.28 4.42 21.72
N PHE A 942 5.79 5.56 21.24
CA PHE A 942 5.20 6.88 21.44
C PHE A 942 3.75 6.98 20.92
N PRO A 943 3.39 6.51 19.70
CA PRO A 943 2.01 6.58 19.23
C PRO A 943 1.05 5.76 20.09
N GLN A 944 1.50 4.61 20.59
CA GLN A 944 0.69 3.76 21.48
C GLN A 944 0.53 4.38 22.88
N ILE A 945 1.59 4.99 23.41
CA ILE A 945 1.56 5.69 24.71
C ILE A 945 0.57 6.86 24.65
N ILE A 946 0.63 7.68 23.59
CA ILE A 946 -0.30 8.79 23.40
C ILE A 946 -1.73 8.28 23.21
N SER A 947 -1.95 7.31 22.30
CA SER A 947 -3.31 6.79 22.04
C SER A 947 -3.95 6.14 23.26
N LYS A 948 -3.23 5.28 23.99
CA LYS A 948 -3.74 4.66 25.23
C LYS A 948 -3.91 5.69 26.34
N GLY A 949 -3.00 6.66 26.43
CA GLY A 949 -3.03 7.72 27.43
C GLY A 949 -4.21 8.67 27.27
N ARG A 950 -4.54 9.08 26.04
CA ARG A 950 -5.74 9.87 25.72
C ARG A 950 -7.01 9.13 26.13
N LYS A 951 -7.13 7.84 25.79
CA LYS A 951 -8.25 6.99 26.22
C LYS A 951 -8.36 6.86 27.74
N TRP A 952 -7.23 6.68 28.43
CA TRP A 952 -7.18 6.61 29.89
C TRP A 952 -7.58 7.93 30.56
N HIS A 953 -7.12 9.06 30.03
CA HIS A 953 -7.43 10.39 30.55
C HIS A 953 -8.93 10.73 30.41
N MET A 954 -9.55 10.31 29.30
CA MET A 954 -10.99 10.45 29.07
C MET A 954 -11.83 9.56 29.98
N ALA A 955 -11.40 8.32 30.24
CA ALA A 955 -12.09 7.41 31.16
C ALA A 955 -12.11 7.90 32.63
N GLY A 956 -11.19 8.80 33.00
CA GLY A 956 -11.10 9.40 34.34
C GLY A 956 -11.99 10.63 34.58
N HIS A 957 -12.67 11.18 33.56
CA HIS A 957 -13.48 12.42 33.66
C HIS A 957 -14.90 12.26 33.07
N PRO A 958 -15.81 11.51 33.73
CA PRO A 958 -17.12 11.13 33.16
C PRO A 958 -18.09 12.29 32.95
N GLU A 959 -17.99 13.35 33.74
CA GLU A 959 -18.87 14.53 33.66
C GLU A 959 -18.71 15.33 32.35
N GLU A 960 -17.51 15.32 31.77
CA GLU A 960 -17.19 15.97 30.48
C GLU A 960 -17.82 15.21 29.30
N GLN A 961 -17.89 13.88 29.39
CA GLN A 961 -18.48 13.01 28.37
C GLN A 961 -20.00 13.16 28.30
N GLN A 962 -20.66 13.38 29.45
CA GLN A 962 -22.11 13.47 29.54
C GLN A 962 -22.67 14.84 29.12
N ARG A 963 -21.92 15.94 29.30
CA ARG A 963 -22.31 17.28 28.78
C ARG A 963 -22.14 17.41 27.26
N ARG A 964 -21.17 16.74 26.65
CA ARG A 964 -20.92 16.85 25.19
C ARG A 964 -21.96 16.10 24.34
N LEU A 965 -22.54 15.02 24.88
CA LEU A 965 -23.68 14.33 24.27
C LEU A 965 -24.96 15.19 24.24
N SER A 966 -25.09 16.18 25.14
CA SER A 966 -26.25 17.09 25.16
C SER A 966 -26.16 18.26 24.17
N THR A 967 -24.99 18.54 23.58
CA THR A 967 -24.81 19.60 22.58
C THR A 967 -25.07 19.15 21.14
N THR A 968 -25.15 17.85 20.88
CA THR A 968 -25.38 17.27 19.54
C THR A 968 -26.87 17.03 19.21
N SER A 969 -27.79 17.38 20.11
CA SER A 969 -29.22 17.05 19.99
C SER A 969 -30.15 18.25 19.74
N ALA A 970 -29.65 19.38 19.23
CA ALA A 970 -30.50 20.50 18.83
C ALA A 970 -30.56 20.58 17.28
N PRO A 971 -31.74 20.57 16.64
CA PRO A 971 -31.87 20.74 15.20
C PRO A 971 -31.60 22.21 14.83
N GLU A 972 -30.53 22.49 14.10
CA GLU A 972 -30.35 23.78 13.43
C GLU A 972 -31.32 23.89 12.24
N ALA A 973 -32.10 24.96 12.22
CA ALA A 973 -33.04 25.28 11.15
C ALA A 973 -32.28 25.70 9.87
N PRO A 974 -32.81 25.42 8.67
CA PRO A 974 -32.17 25.80 7.42
C PRO A 974 -32.14 27.34 7.25
N PRO A 975 -31.06 27.93 6.70
CA PRO A 975 -31.01 29.36 6.45
C PRO A 975 -31.99 29.73 5.32
N SER A 976 -32.79 30.77 5.57
CA SER A 976 -33.73 31.37 4.61
C SER A 976 -33.02 31.95 3.37
N PRO A 977 -33.65 31.95 2.19
CA PRO A 977 -33.04 32.46 0.96
C PRO A 977 -32.94 33.99 0.99
N HIS A 978 -31.72 34.52 1.13
CA HIS A 978 -31.45 35.92 0.81
C HIS A 978 -31.36 36.09 -0.71
N LEU A 979 -32.30 36.84 -1.28
CA LEU A 979 -32.22 37.36 -2.65
C LEU A 979 -31.08 38.38 -2.74
N ALA A 980 -30.12 38.12 -3.63
CA ALA A 980 -29.05 39.06 -3.97
C ALA A 980 -29.64 40.35 -4.59
N THR A 981 -29.23 41.51 -4.07
CA THR A 981 -29.70 42.84 -4.50
C THR A 981 -28.65 43.66 -5.25
N ASN A 982 -27.47 43.11 -5.52
CA ASN A 982 -26.39 43.83 -6.22
C ASN A 982 -26.20 43.37 -7.68
N PRO A 983 -26.20 44.27 -8.68
CA PRO A 983 -26.05 43.94 -10.10
C PRO A 983 -24.69 43.36 -10.53
N GLU A 984 -23.69 43.26 -9.65
CA GLU A 984 -22.34 42.75 -9.98
C GLU A 984 -22.17 41.23 -9.73
N GLU A 985 -23.16 40.54 -9.15
CA GLU A 985 -23.12 39.09 -8.91
C GLU A 985 -23.63 38.23 -10.09
N LEU A 986 -23.94 38.85 -11.24
CA LEU A 986 -24.55 38.18 -12.40
C LEU A 986 -23.60 37.93 -13.59
N GLU A 987 -22.29 38.15 -13.44
CA GLU A 987 -21.31 37.85 -14.48
C GLU A 987 -20.21 36.90 -13.99
N ALA A 988 -20.39 35.60 -14.24
CA ALA A 988 -19.31 34.62 -14.22
C ALA A 988 -18.84 34.33 -15.65
N PRO A 989 -17.57 34.54 -16.01
CA PRO A 989 -17.04 34.15 -17.30
C PRO A 989 -16.86 32.62 -17.38
N ILE A 990 -17.19 32.08 -18.56
CA ILE A 990 -17.04 30.67 -18.95
C ILE A 990 -15.57 30.26 -18.80
N GLY A 991 -15.27 29.36 -17.84
CA GLY A 991 -13.99 28.69 -17.73
C GLY A 991 -13.37 28.65 -16.33
N SER A 992 -13.90 27.82 -15.43
CA SER A 992 -13.12 27.19 -14.35
C SER A 992 -13.91 26.03 -13.73
N LEU A 993 -13.56 24.80 -14.10
CA LEU A 993 -13.87 23.63 -13.28
C LEU A 993 -12.55 23.17 -12.67
N ALA A 994 -12.33 23.62 -11.44
CA ALA A 994 -11.36 23.02 -10.53
C ALA A 994 -11.98 21.69 -10.05
N GLU A 995 -11.33 20.56 -10.34
CA GLU A 995 -11.61 19.30 -9.66
C GLU A 995 -10.88 19.35 -8.30
N GLU A 996 -11.61 19.79 -7.27
CA GLU A 996 -11.25 19.61 -5.86
C GLU A 996 -11.97 18.40 -5.28
N GLU A 997 -11.22 17.63 -4.49
CA GLU A 997 -11.67 16.61 -3.56
C GLU A 997 -12.68 17.19 -2.57
N PRO A 998 -13.77 16.49 -2.20
CA PRO A 998 -14.50 16.83 -0.99
C PRO A 998 -13.89 16.08 0.20
N VAL A 999 -13.11 16.78 1.01
CA VAL A 999 -12.99 16.46 2.44
C VAL A 999 -14.10 17.22 3.15
N SER A 1000 -15.14 16.52 3.59
CA SER A 1000 -15.98 17.00 4.69
C SER A 1000 -16.03 15.93 5.78
N SER A 1001 -15.20 16.10 6.80
CA SER A 1001 -15.38 15.43 8.09
C SER A 1001 -15.95 16.41 9.09
N ASP A 1002 -17.02 15.97 9.73
CA ASP A 1002 -17.80 16.60 10.80
C ASP A 1002 -16.91 17.23 11.91
N PRO A 1003 -17.03 18.55 12.21
CA PRO A 1003 -16.15 19.24 13.18
C PRO A 1003 -16.32 18.77 14.63
N ALA A 1004 -17.43 18.11 14.97
CA ALA A 1004 -17.79 17.75 16.34
C ALA A 1004 -17.04 16.53 16.90
N LYS A 1005 -16.23 15.82 16.10
CA LYS A 1005 -15.43 14.66 16.54
C LYS A 1005 -13.94 14.97 16.79
N GLU A 1006 -13.51 16.23 16.67
CA GLU A 1006 -12.08 16.56 16.61
C GLU A 1006 -11.36 16.83 17.96
N ASP A 1007 -12.07 16.90 19.09
CA ASP A 1007 -11.49 17.23 20.41
C ASP A 1007 -11.37 16.04 21.40
N GLU A 1008 -10.86 14.90 20.94
CA GLU A 1008 -10.63 13.72 21.80
C GLU A 1008 -9.29 13.79 22.59
N GLY A 1009 -9.34 14.16 23.88
CA GLY A 1009 -8.39 13.70 24.91
C GLY A 1009 -7.04 14.43 25.07
N THR A 1010 -6.94 15.69 24.67
CA THR A 1010 -5.71 16.52 24.59
C THR A 1010 -4.96 16.76 25.92
N GLY A 1011 -5.63 16.64 27.07
CA GLY A 1011 -5.03 16.84 28.40
C GLY A 1011 -3.86 15.91 28.72
N PHE A 1012 -3.87 14.68 28.16
CA PHE A 1012 -2.79 13.70 28.36
C PHE A 1012 -1.46 14.14 27.74
N ASP A 1013 -1.49 14.83 26.60
CA ASP A 1013 -0.27 15.20 25.86
C ASP A 1013 0.58 16.21 26.65
N LEU A 1014 -0.07 17.17 27.35
CA LEU A 1014 0.61 18.12 28.24
C LEU A 1014 1.15 17.45 29.52
N LEU A 1015 0.46 16.42 30.03
CA LEU A 1015 0.94 15.63 31.16
C LEU A 1015 2.19 14.82 30.79
N PHE A 1016 2.17 14.16 29.63
CA PHE A 1016 3.32 13.43 29.10
C PHE A 1016 4.52 14.37 28.89
N LEU A 1017 4.30 15.55 28.30
CA LEU A 1017 5.32 16.55 28.07
C LEU A 1017 6.11 16.89 29.34
N ARG A 1018 5.42 17.18 30.44
CA ARG A 1018 6.04 17.52 31.73
C ARG A 1018 6.90 16.37 32.26
N ASN A 1019 6.33 15.18 32.35
CA ASN A 1019 7.01 14.03 32.96
C ASN A 1019 8.22 13.56 32.13
N SER A 1020 8.20 13.74 30.81
CA SER A 1020 9.33 13.38 29.93
C SER A 1020 10.63 14.12 30.29
N LEU A 1021 10.56 15.43 30.60
CA LEU A 1021 11.73 16.25 30.95
C LEU A 1021 12.36 15.86 32.29
N LEU A 1022 11.52 15.46 33.26
CA LEU A 1022 12.00 15.01 34.56
C LEU A 1022 12.82 13.72 34.42
N VAL A 1023 12.32 12.76 33.62
CA VAL A 1023 13.00 11.50 33.36
C VAL A 1023 14.33 11.73 32.62
N ASP A 1024 14.37 12.64 31.64
CA ASP A 1024 15.60 12.96 30.89
C ASP A 1024 16.70 13.54 31.79
N GLY A 1025 16.32 14.46 32.70
CA GLY A 1025 17.25 15.03 33.68
C GLY A 1025 17.90 13.97 34.58
N ILE A 1026 17.12 12.97 35.02
CA ILE A 1026 17.62 11.86 35.86
C ILE A 1026 18.64 11.01 35.09
N PHE A 1027 18.32 10.63 33.85
CA PHE A 1027 19.24 9.82 33.03
C PHE A 1027 20.50 10.60 32.63
N THR A 1028 20.39 11.91 32.37
CA THR A 1028 21.54 12.76 32.04
C THR A 1028 22.50 12.85 33.22
N MET A 1029 21.97 13.03 34.44
CA MET A 1029 22.78 13.02 35.66
C MET A 1029 23.49 11.68 35.87
N GLY A 1030 22.81 10.55 35.62
CA GLY A 1030 23.39 9.21 35.75
C GLY A 1030 24.63 8.99 34.87
N THR A 1031 24.69 9.64 33.71
CA THR A 1031 25.82 9.54 32.76
C THR A 1031 27.12 10.12 33.33
N ALA A 1032 27.04 11.07 34.26
CA ALA A 1032 28.20 11.68 34.91
C ALA A 1032 29.06 10.66 35.69
N PHE A 1033 28.47 9.53 36.09
CA PHE A 1033 29.11 8.48 36.89
C PHE A 1033 29.75 7.36 36.04
N ALA A 1034 29.89 7.56 34.72
CA ALA A 1034 30.48 6.57 33.83
C ALA A 1034 32.00 6.39 34.08
N THR A 1035 32.36 5.23 34.65
CA THR A 1035 33.76 4.80 34.84
C THR A 1035 34.30 3.92 33.70
N GLU A 1036 33.46 3.08 33.10
CA GLU A 1036 33.84 2.15 32.03
C GLU A 1036 33.27 2.58 30.67
N TRP A 1037 33.94 2.19 29.58
CA TRP A 1037 33.56 2.57 28.22
C TRP A 1037 32.14 2.14 27.83
N TRP A 1038 31.68 0.98 28.31
CA TRP A 1038 30.35 0.45 28.00
C TRP A 1038 29.22 1.20 28.72
N HIS A 1039 29.50 1.89 29.83
CA HIS A 1039 28.52 2.74 30.52
C HIS A 1039 27.98 3.83 29.60
N ILE A 1040 28.84 4.34 28.71
CA ILE A 1040 28.50 5.39 27.76
C ILE A 1040 27.53 4.88 26.68
N TYR A 1041 27.69 3.64 26.23
CA TYR A 1041 26.71 3.00 25.34
C TYR A 1041 25.35 2.78 26.00
N VAL A 1042 25.34 2.37 27.28
CA VAL A 1042 24.09 2.22 28.05
C VAL A 1042 23.38 3.55 28.23
N ALA A 1043 24.11 4.61 28.59
CA ALA A 1043 23.58 5.96 28.69
C ALA A 1043 22.98 6.43 27.36
N ALA A 1044 23.70 6.22 26.25
CA ALA A 1044 23.22 6.54 24.91
C ALA A 1044 21.96 5.77 24.52
N PHE A 1045 21.75 4.56 25.03
CA PHE A 1045 20.58 3.74 24.77
C PHE A 1045 19.35 4.15 25.60
N LEU A 1046 19.55 4.56 26.85
CA LEU A 1046 18.47 4.88 27.80
C LEU A 1046 17.95 6.32 27.69
N LEU A 1047 18.82 7.30 27.49
CA LEU A 1047 18.44 8.72 27.34
C LEU A 1047 17.32 8.95 26.30
N PRO A 1048 17.35 8.28 25.12
CA PRO A 1048 16.27 8.36 24.14
C PRO A 1048 14.87 7.95 24.62
N LEU A 1049 14.73 7.12 25.65
CA LEU A 1049 13.42 6.67 26.14
C LEU A 1049 12.67 7.78 26.89
N ALA A 1050 13.39 8.81 27.33
CA ALA A 1050 12.80 10.04 27.86
C ALA A 1050 12.40 11.03 26.75
N SER A 1051 12.71 10.73 25.48
CA SER A 1051 12.59 11.68 24.38
C SER A 1051 11.21 11.64 23.71
N GLY A 1052 10.33 12.57 24.10
CA GLY A 1052 9.03 12.77 23.44
C GLY A 1052 8.49 14.20 23.60
N THR A 1053 9.28 15.07 24.22
CA THR A 1053 8.92 16.44 24.57
C THR A 1053 8.56 17.29 23.34
N ALA A 1054 9.40 17.26 22.30
CA ALA A 1054 9.18 18.07 21.10
C ALA A 1054 7.90 17.69 20.30
N PRO A 1055 7.63 16.41 19.97
CA PRO A 1055 6.38 16.05 19.29
C PRO A 1055 5.14 16.28 20.15
N ALA A 1056 5.19 16.01 21.46
CA ALA A 1056 4.09 16.31 22.37
C ALA A 1056 3.82 17.82 22.48
N ALA A 1057 4.86 18.65 22.58
CA ALA A 1057 4.71 20.11 22.61
C ALA A 1057 4.08 20.66 21.33
N LYS A 1058 4.42 20.09 20.16
CA LYS A 1058 3.81 20.46 18.88
C LYS A 1058 2.32 20.11 18.83
N GLY A 1059 1.93 18.92 19.30
CA GLY A 1059 0.52 18.53 19.42
C GLY A 1059 -0.27 19.47 20.33
N VAL A 1060 0.23 19.70 21.56
CA VAL A 1060 -0.39 20.62 22.53
C VAL A 1060 -0.53 22.04 21.96
N MET A 1061 0.48 22.52 21.24
CA MET A 1061 0.45 23.87 20.64
C MET A 1061 -0.57 23.98 19.50
N THR A 1062 -0.76 22.94 18.68
CA THR A 1062 -1.80 22.97 17.63
C THR A 1062 -3.23 22.99 18.16
N GLU A 1063 -3.41 22.56 19.42
CA GLU A 1063 -4.71 22.51 20.11
C GLU A 1063 -4.96 23.78 20.95
N MET A 1064 -3.90 24.46 21.42
CA MET A 1064 -4.01 25.76 22.13
C MET A 1064 -4.25 26.96 21.18
N CYS A 1065 -4.12 26.76 19.87
CA CYS A 1065 -4.23 27.82 18.86
C CYS A 1065 -5.34 27.49 17.85
N SER A 1066 -6.02 28.53 17.35
CA SER A 1066 -7.05 28.39 16.33
C SER A 1066 -6.47 27.89 14.99
N PRO A 1067 -7.28 27.27 14.11
CA PRO A 1067 -6.81 26.70 12.85
C PRO A 1067 -6.00 27.67 11.98
N SER A 1068 -6.40 28.95 11.92
CA SER A 1068 -5.72 30.03 11.19
C SER A 1068 -4.31 30.33 11.74
N GLN A 1069 -4.09 30.13 13.05
CA GLN A 1069 -2.83 30.44 13.74
C GLN A 1069 -1.88 29.24 13.88
N ARG A 1070 -2.32 28.01 13.58
CA ARG A 1070 -1.53 26.77 13.81
C ARG A 1070 -0.18 26.79 13.11
N VAL A 1071 -0.13 27.26 11.87
CA VAL A 1071 1.13 27.34 11.10
C VAL A 1071 2.12 28.30 11.75
N ASP A 1072 1.64 29.48 12.17
CA ASP A 1072 2.48 30.48 12.81
C ASP A 1072 2.89 30.08 14.23
N ALA A 1073 2.03 29.38 14.97
CA ALA A 1073 2.33 28.79 16.28
C ALA A 1073 3.44 27.71 16.19
N MET A 1074 3.37 26.82 15.20
CA MET A 1074 4.41 25.82 14.93
C MET A 1074 5.74 26.46 14.54
N ASN A 1075 5.70 27.54 13.76
CA ASN A 1075 6.88 28.32 13.40
C ASN A 1075 7.51 28.98 14.63
N ALA A 1076 6.70 29.56 15.51
CA ALA A 1076 7.16 30.18 16.75
C ALA A 1076 7.81 29.17 17.68
N LEU A 1077 7.17 28.00 17.91
CA LEU A 1077 7.74 26.94 18.74
C LEU A 1077 9.07 26.42 18.18
N THR A 1078 9.14 26.19 16.87
CA THR A 1078 10.38 25.74 16.21
C THR A 1078 11.50 26.78 16.33
N LEU A 1079 11.16 28.07 16.25
CA LEU A 1079 12.12 29.16 16.47
C LEU A 1079 12.65 29.16 17.91
N VAL A 1080 11.77 28.98 18.90
CA VAL A 1080 12.16 28.85 20.32
C VAL A 1080 13.13 27.68 20.52
N GLU A 1081 12.84 26.51 19.93
CA GLU A 1081 13.74 25.34 19.97
C GLU A 1081 15.11 25.65 19.35
N ASN A 1082 15.16 26.42 18.25
CA ASN A 1082 16.41 26.78 17.59
C ASN A 1082 17.27 27.75 18.39
N ILE A 1083 16.65 28.75 19.01
CA ILE A 1083 17.35 29.69 19.89
C ILE A 1083 17.91 28.93 21.10
N ALA A 1084 17.16 27.98 21.64
CA ALA A 1084 17.64 27.10 22.71
C ALA A 1084 18.83 26.24 22.25
N ARG A 1085 18.77 25.65 21.05
CA ARG A 1085 19.88 24.86 20.46
C ARG A 1085 21.13 25.71 20.20
N LEU A 1086 20.97 26.96 19.77
CA LEU A 1086 22.11 27.85 19.56
C LEU A 1086 22.78 28.17 20.90
N SER A 1087 21.95 28.46 21.90
CA SER A 1087 22.40 28.82 23.24
C SER A 1087 23.10 27.65 23.94
N THR A 1088 22.58 26.42 23.80
CA THR A 1088 23.16 25.22 24.44
C THR A 1088 24.52 24.86 23.86
N GLN A 1089 24.69 24.92 22.54
CA GLN A 1089 25.95 24.56 21.88
C GLN A 1089 27.07 25.55 22.22
N GLY A 1090 26.76 26.84 22.33
CA GLY A 1090 27.71 27.83 22.80
C GLY A 1090 28.07 27.63 24.26
N LEU A 1091 27.06 27.65 25.14
CA LEU A 1091 27.25 27.56 26.59
C LEU A 1091 28.00 26.30 26.99
N PHE A 1092 27.47 25.12 26.64
CA PHE A 1092 28.04 23.85 27.09
C PHE A 1092 29.27 23.42 26.29
N GLY A 1093 29.46 23.92 25.06
CA GLY A 1093 30.70 23.73 24.30
C GLY A 1093 31.91 24.34 25.00
N PHE A 1094 31.80 25.60 25.42
CA PHE A 1094 32.86 26.29 26.16
C PHE A 1094 33.03 25.75 27.59
N VAL A 1095 31.93 25.44 28.28
CA VAL A 1095 31.98 24.80 29.61
C VAL A 1095 32.71 23.46 29.53
N PHE A 1096 32.40 22.62 28.53
CA PHE A 1096 33.11 21.37 28.31
C PHE A 1096 34.58 21.59 28.01
N SER A 1097 34.94 22.52 27.11
CA SER A 1097 36.34 22.81 26.77
C SER A 1097 37.16 23.26 27.98
N ALA A 1098 36.59 24.13 28.83
CA ALA A 1098 37.22 24.61 30.05
C ALA A 1098 37.41 23.47 31.07
N LEU A 1099 36.38 22.64 31.29
CA LEU A 1099 36.43 21.51 32.22
C LEU A 1099 37.32 20.37 31.71
N ALA A 1100 37.36 20.12 30.41
CA ALA A 1100 38.21 19.12 29.78
C ALA A 1100 39.70 19.50 29.87
N GLY A 1101 40.04 20.79 29.71
CA GLY A 1101 41.42 21.27 29.88
C GLY A 1101 42.00 21.09 31.28
N VAL A 1102 41.15 20.86 32.29
CA VAL A 1102 41.54 20.53 33.68
C VAL A 1102 41.21 19.08 34.07
N GLY A 1103 40.88 18.21 33.10
CA GLY A 1103 40.60 16.79 33.32
C GLY A 1103 39.25 16.45 33.99
N LYS A 1104 38.31 17.40 34.09
CA LYS A 1104 37.01 17.25 34.79
C LYS A 1104 35.79 17.37 33.87
N ALA A 1105 35.89 16.87 32.64
CA ALA A 1105 34.85 16.97 31.61
C ALA A 1105 33.46 16.42 32.04
N HIS A 1106 33.40 15.42 32.94
CA HIS A 1106 32.16 14.79 33.43
C HIS A 1106 31.23 15.75 34.20
N LEU A 1107 31.74 16.84 34.79
CA LEU A 1107 30.92 17.80 35.54
C LEU A 1107 29.89 18.54 34.66
N THR A 1108 30.11 18.53 33.35
CA THR A 1108 29.19 19.11 32.36
C THR A 1108 27.81 18.42 32.36
N PHE A 1109 27.73 17.13 32.72
CA PHE A 1109 26.47 16.39 32.82
C PHE A 1109 25.56 16.86 33.97
N PHE A 1110 26.14 17.20 35.13
CA PHE A 1110 25.38 17.72 36.27
C PHE A 1110 24.79 19.10 35.98
N ALA A 1111 25.58 19.98 35.35
CA ALA A 1111 25.11 21.30 34.93
C ALA A 1111 23.94 21.19 33.96
N ASN A 1112 23.96 20.18 33.09
CA ASN A 1112 22.90 19.92 32.14
C ASN A 1112 21.59 19.43 32.82
N ALA A 1113 21.69 18.44 33.71
CA ALA A 1113 20.54 17.90 34.46
C ALA A 1113 19.81 18.95 35.31
N ALA A 1114 20.54 19.90 35.90
CA ALA A 1114 19.95 20.98 36.69
C ALA A 1114 19.00 21.88 35.87
N ILE A 1115 19.34 22.18 34.61
CA ILE A 1115 18.49 23.01 33.74
C ILE A 1115 17.19 22.27 33.35
N ALA A 1116 17.24 20.95 33.18
CA ALA A 1116 16.04 20.14 32.89
C ALA A 1116 15.00 20.19 34.02
N LEU A 1117 15.45 20.21 35.29
CA LEU A 1117 14.55 20.35 36.45
C LEU A 1117 13.88 21.73 36.51
N VAL A 1118 14.61 22.79 36.14
CA VAL A 1118 14.03 24.14 36.03
C VAL A 1118 12.98 24.18 34.91
N ALA A 1119 13.24 23.52 33.77
CA ALA A 1119 12.28 23.42 32.67
C ALA A 1119 10.97 22.73 33.09
N PHE A 1120 11.06 21.63 33.86
CA PHE A 1120 9.92 20.93 34.43
C PHE A 1120 9.07 21.86 35.31
N ALA A 1121 9.70 22.61 36.22
CA ALA A 1121 9.01 23.54 37.10
C ALA A 1121 8.25 24.64 36.33
N VAL A 1122 8.81 25.15 35.23
CA VAL A 1122 8.15 26.16 34.37
C VAL A 1122 6.94 25.58 33.64
N LEU A 1123 7.00 24.34 33.16
CA LEU A 1123 5.87 23.71 32.44
C LEU A 1123 4.66 23.38 33.33
N LEU A 1124 4.83 23.32 34.65
CA LEU A 1124 3.70 23.21 35.59
C LEU A 1124 2.76 24.42 35.52
N LEU A 1125 3.24 25.56 35.01
CA LEU A 1125 2.46 26.80 34.86
C LEU A 1125 1.68 26.88 33.54
N SER A 1126 1.95 26.02 32.55
CA SER A 1126 1.20 25.99 31.29
C SER A 1126 -0.13 25.25 31.45
N ARG A 1127 -1.25 25.81 31.01
CA ARG A 1127 -2.60 25.21 31.08
C ARG A 1127 -3.36 25.52 29.79
N PHE A 1128 -4.32 24.67 29.41
CA PHE A 1128 -5.24 24.93 28.28
C PHE A 1128 -6.23 26.07 28.60
N PRO A 1129 -6.83 26.72 27.58
CA PRO A 1129 -7.94 27.64 27.77
C PRO A 1129 -9.13 26.94 28.45
N PRO A 1130 -9.95 27.65 29.26
CA PRO A 1130 -11.14 27.06 29.90
C PRO A 1130 -12.15 26.52 28.87
N GLU A 1131 -12.84 25.42 29.19
CA GLU A 1131 -13.73 24.75 28.24
C GLU A 1131 -14.89 25.63 27.73
N GLY A 1132 -15.05 25.67 26.39
CA GLY A 1132 -16.06 26.45 25.66
C GLY A 1132 -15.86 27.96 25.75
N SER A 1133 -14.59 28.39 25.84
CA SER A 1133 -14.16 29.77 25.68
C SER A 1133 -13.61 30.00 24.27
N GLN A 1134 -13.83 31.18 23.70
CA GLN A 1134 -13.41 31.51 22.32
C GLN A 1134 -12.17 32.40 22.34
N VAL A 1135 -11.16 32.06 21.53
CA VAL A 1135 -9.97 32.89 21.35
C VAL A 1135 -10.31 34.01 20.36
N LEU A 1136 -10.09 35.26 20.74
CA LEU A 1136 -10.37 36.43 19.89
C LEU A 1136 -9.15 36.73 19.00
N GLU A 1137 -9.36 36.91 17.68
CA GLU A 1137 -8.29 36.98 16.68
C GLU A 1137 -7.96 38.41 16.19
N ASP A 1138 -8.95 39.27 15.93
CA ASP A 1138 -8.74 40.64 15.40
C ASP A 1138 -9.14 41.76 16.38
N GLU A 1139 -8.54 42.96 16.24
CA GLU A 1139 -8.96 44.16 16.99
C GLU A 1139 -10.41 44.57 16.68
N ALA A 1140 -10.94 44.19 15.52
CA ALA A 1140 -12.35 44.39 15.17
C ALA A 1140 -13.28 43.49 16.01
N ASP A 1141 -12.95 42.22 16.18
CA ASP A 1141 -13.72 41.28 17.04
C ASP A 1141 -13.67 41.70 18.51
N ILE A 1142 -12.53 42.28 18.93
CA ILE A 1142 -12.35 42.82 20.28
C ILE A 1142 -13.19 44.08 20.47
N ASN A 1143 -13.25 44.98 19.48
CA ASN A 1143 -14.05 46.19 19.56
C ASN A 1143 -15.56 45.92 19.46
N ASP A 1144 -15.99 44.95 18.65
CA ASP A 1144 -17.40 44.54 18.54
C ASP A 1144 -17.89 43.80 19.82
N CYS A 1145 -17.02 43.03 20.49
CA CYS A 1145 -17.32 42.44 21.80
C CYS A 1145 -17.21 43.42 22.97
N GLU A 1146 -16.34 44.43 22.92
CA GLU A 1146 -16.25 45.47 23.98
C GLU A 1146 -17.38 46.53 23.85
N GLN A 1147 -18.08 46.59 22.70
CA GLN A 1147 -19.26 47.44 22.47
C GLN A 1147 -20.61 46.77 22.85
N GLN A 1148 -20.65 45.44 22.96
CA GLN A 1148 -21.80 44.66 23.48
C GLN A 1148 -21.66 44.42 24.99
#